data_AF-A0A9C7UQJ6-F1
#
_entry.id   AF-A0A9C7UQJ6-F1
#
_cell.length_a   1.000
_cell.length_b   1.000
_cell.length_c   1.000
_cell.angle_alpha   90.00
_cell.angle_beta   90.00
_cell.angle_gamma   90.00
#
_symmetry.space_group_name_H-M   'P 1'
#
loop_
_entity.id
_entity.type
_entity.pdbx_description
1 polymer ?
#
loop_
_entity_poly.entity_id
_entity_poly.type
_entity_poly.pdbx_seq_one_letter_code
_entity_poly.pdbx_strand_id
1 'polypeptide(L)'
;MFGLEKPHKPLGILTVFLPLVTFLESIVLVVYSSSFLIALPLFLIFLVLGILSLSCLSCFLYRKWLLGICGIVILFLLCSTVHLVMGKFACLLVNWVGREWTGSLHRFFWWKHKVFCWLYYPFKLFLSLTGLIGLCLILISWFFRWKLQRYVSSETVETDMEVLTTMNEQPSMEEQNAALSIHSDLEMMSYFILFRRIIAIVVLLNVLCILSTVYIPLRNIWIQTRQTTNLEDCHFILTPGNCMLPFPSDNILSESSPFLRRNQFKGLPIFRFRKEWDAEWLSLDDMDGFSRLSPIVFSLENLNPDDLIDYDQLYLSLSDNSTTILIDATTGDRVAHFYSSNHFFDDSDPYAAVAMHPAEPLQEGHRYIVGVRNIRNRRNHSILAPTPKGFQIIRDNLTCATFDETLCRHHQYVQLQQIYHRNIFPVLLQYGFVLPQIQIAWQFTVKSKNATLQFANTIRSILYTLWLSADNQADKPRIEIDEIREYDCKHSLKERGWVRKIHGQVFNVPLFLEKDTPGSKLSHPLRQTGTSVVPFTVLLPCSLCQTGNQASMLLQYGHGLMGSQGEAQSDYLKRMANDYNAVIWAVDWRGMSQYDILSVFKMLLFEPDHFALLPHNILQGLSDATVVLWTMLSGNFLEWEAMQVNSTPVFPYCSMNGYHLNLSSIPIGYYGNSQGGILGAALVGFSPMYSSGVLGVAGAPYSLLLSQSIDAIPYIRALQVELYLRDVPLYLSLIQQLWDIGEPTGWLSTLIDDGKYILIHAAIQDKQVPIAGAEVLGRGLQTQLMGPRERTVLGWSNDENNITWLYPHSQLVEWSVAQDAGFPPHECIRRTWKQVVQSMEFLFSQGYTFVQVCQEENDCELSSCTYV
;
A
#
# COMPACT_ATOMS: atom_id res chain seq x y z
N MET A 1 -36.67 -3.25 -52.91
CA MET A 1 -36.18 -1.86 -53.12
C MET A 1 -36.09 -1.19 -51.75
N PHE A 2 -35.15 -0.25 -51.63
CA PHE A 2 -34.51 0.26 -50.42
C PHE A 2 -35.38 1.10 -49.46
N GLY A 3 -34.96 1.16 -48.19
CA GLY A 3 -35.32 2.20 -47.22
C GLY A 3 -35.14 1.76 -45.76
N LEU A 4 -33.99 2.05 -45.15
CA LEU A 4 -33.57 1.68 -43.79
C LEU A 4 -33.81 2.81 -42.78
N GLU A 5 -34.27 2.46 -41.57
CA GLU A 5 -34.10 3.24 -40.33
C GLU A 5 -33.62 2.30 -39.20
N LYS A 6 -32.67 2.78 -38.39
CA LYS A 6 -32.20 2.19 -37.13
C LYS A 6 -31.89 3.32 -36.14
N PRO A 7 -32.20 3.16 -34.84
CA PRO A 7 -31.60 3.94 -33.76
C PRO A 7 -30.65 3.13 -32.85
N HIS A 8 -29.68 3.88 -32.31
CA HIS A 8 -28.89 3.74 -31.06
C HIS A 8 -28.37 2.38 -30.55
N LYS A 9 -27.03 2.29 -30.44
CA LYS A 9 -26.25 1.49 -29.48
C LYS A 9 -25.09 2.34 -28.92
N PRO A 10 -24.71 2.16 -27.63
CA PRO A 10 -23.41 2.59 -27.10
C PRO A 10 -22.39 1.44 -27.28
N LEU A 11 -21.24 1.71 -27.88
CA LEU A 11 -20.12 0.77 -27.96
C LEU A 11 -18.79 1.52 -28.13
N GLY A 12 -17.81 1.21 -27.27
CA GLY A 12 -16.39 1.13 -27.61
C GLY A 12 -15.52 2.39 -27.46
N ILE A 13 -14.93 2.59 -26.27
CA ILE A 13 -13.78 3.51 -26.07
C ILE A 13 -12.41 2.79 -26.19
N LEU A 14 -12.36 1.48 -26.44
CA LEU A 14 -11.08 0.74 -26.40
C LEU A 14 -10.38 0.44 -27.73
N THR A 15 -10.85 0.96 -28.87
CA THR A 15 -10.22 0.68 -30.19
C THR A 15 -9.58 1.89 -30.87
N VAL A 16 -9.42 3.02 -30.18
CA VAL A 16 -8.82 4.26 -30.76
C VAL A 16 -7.46 4.63 -30.16
N PHE A 17 -7.01 4.02 -29.05
CA PHE A 17 -5.81 4.50 -28.35
C PHE A 17 -4.46 4.07 -28.93
N LEU A 18 -4.37 2.94 -29.65
CA LEU A 18 -3.10 2.53 -30.25
C LEU A 18 -2.72 3.33 -31.53
N PRO A 19 -3.67 3.64 -32.44
CA PRO A 19 -3.37 4.52 -33.58
C PRO A 19 -3.13 5.97 -33.17
N LEU A 20 -3.75 6.45 -32.08
CA LEU A 20 -3.62 7.85 -31.61
C LEU A 20 -2.23 8.13 -31.02
N VAL A 21 -1.60 7.15 -30.36
CA VAL A 21 -0.23 7.32 -29.84
C VAL A 21 0.79 7.31 -30.97
N THR A 22 0.65 6.43 -31.98
CA THR A 22 1.50 6.48 -33.18
C THR A 22 1.23 7.70 -34.08
N PHE A 23 -0.01 8.20 -34.11
CA PHE A 23 -0.37 9.44 -34.81
C PHE A 23 0.14 10.68 -34.07
N LEU A 24 0.16 10.67 -32.73
CA LEU A 24 0.75 11.72 -31.90
C LEU A 24 2.28 11.70 -31.95
N GLU A 25 2.93 10.54 -32.00
CA GLU A 25 4.37 10.44 -32.27
C GLU A 25 4.74 10.96 -33.67
N SER A 26 3.87 10.71 -34.66
CA SER A 26 4.02 11.25 -36.02
C SER A 26 3.77 12.76 -36.09
N ILE A 27 2.83 13.30 -35.32
CA ILE A 27 2.61 14.75 -35.17
C ILE A 27 3.78 15.40 -34.43
N VAL A 28 4.34 14.75 -33.41
CA VAL A 28 5.52 15.26 -32.71
C VAL A 28 6.76 15.24 -33.62
N LEU A 29 6.86 14.32 -34.59
CA LEU A 29 7.94 14.37 -35.59
C LEU A 29 7.71 15.37 -36.72
N VAL A 30 6.46 15.65 -37.12
CA VAL A 30 6.13 16.60 -38.21
C VAL A 30 6.00 18.06 -37.72
N VAL A 31 5.66 18.30 -36.45
CA VAL A 31 5.61 19.65 -35.85
C VAL A 31 7.02 20.22 -35.59
N TYR A 32 8.07 19.40 -35.63
CA TYR A 32 9.44 19.82 -35.37
C TYR A 32 10.16 20.50 -36.54
N SER A 33 9.54 20.66 -37.72
CA SER A 33 10.15 21.38 -38.85
C SER A 33 9.40 22.61 -39.36
N SER A 34 8.23 22.97 -38.81
CA SER A 34 7.36 23.97 -39.47
C SER A 34 6.77 25.06 -38.57
N SER A 35 7.14 25.09 -37.28
CA SER A 35 6.54 26.01 -36.30
C SER A 35 6.91 27.49 -36.47
N PHE A 36 7.88 27.83 -37.32
CA PHE A 36 8.22 29.24 -37.60
C PHE A 36 7.40 29.85 -38.76
N LEU A 37 6.89 29.02 -39.68
CA LEU A 37 6.16 29.50 -40.88
C LEU A 37 4.67 29.77 -40.64
N ILE A 38 4.09 29.20 -39.58
CA ILE A 38 2.67 29.37 -39.23
C ILE A 38 2.47 30.40 -38.11
N ALA A 39 3.45 30.55 -37.20
CA ALA A 39 3.35 31.45 -36.06
C ALA A 39 3.48 32.95 -36.41
N LEU A 40 4.33 33.29 -37.40
CA LEU A 40 4.56 34.69 -37.78
C LEU A 40 3.37 35.34 -38.52
N PRO A 41 2.67 34.65 -39.45
CA PRO A 41 1.47 35.20 -40.09
C PRO A 41 0.29 35.32 -39.12
N LEU A 42 0.09 34.33 -38.23
CA LEU A 42 -0.93 34.40 -37.18
C LEU A 42 -0.66 35.55 -36.21
N PHE A 43 0.60 35.78 -35.83
CA PHE A 43 0.98 36.91 -34.98
C PHE A 43 0.75 38.27 -35.65
N LEU A 44 1.03 38.40 -36.95
CA LEU A 44 0.71 39.62 -37.72
C LEU A 44 -0.79 39.85 -37.85
N ILE A 45 -1.60 38.79 -37.99
CA ILE A 45 -3.06 38.87 -37.99
C ILE A 45 -3.58 39.35 -36.61
N PHE A 46 -3.04 38.80 -35.50
CA PHE A 46 -3.39 39.26 -34.15
C PHE A 46 -2.91 40.69 -33.84
N LEU A 47 -1.75 41.09 -34.38
CA LEU A 47 -1.23 42.46 -34.24
C LEU A 47 -2.12 43.45 -35.01
N VAL A 48 -2.56 43.11 -36.22
CA VAL A 48 -3.47 43.94 -37.03
C VAL A 48 -4.86 43.99 -36.41
N LEU A 49 -5.39 42.89 -35.89
CA LEU A 49 -6.65 42.86 -35.14
C LEU A 49 -6.58 43.67 -33.84
N GLY A 50 -5.44 43.64 -33.13
CA GLY A 50 -5.19 44.46 -31.93
C GLY A 50 -5.05 45.95 -32.23
N ILE A 51 -4.46 46.31 -33.38
CA ILE A 51 -4.37 47.71 -33.86
C ILE A 51 -5.74 48.20 -34.36
N LEU A 52 -6.54 47.36 -35.00
CA LEU A 52 -7.92 47.68 -35.41
C LEU A 52 -8.89 47.76 -34.21
N SER A 53 -8.61 47.09 -33.09
CA SER A 53 -9.39 47.25 -31.85
C SER A 53 -9.07 48.53 -31.08
N LEU A 54 -7.96 49.21 -31.39
CA LEU A 54 -7.55 50.47 -30.74
C LEU A 54 -8.35 51.70 -31.21
N SER A 55 -9.19 51.59 -32.25
CA SER A 55 -10.04 52.67 -32.76
C SER A 55 -11.48 52.66 -32.22
N CYS A 56 -11.86 51.74 -31.32
CA CYS A 56 -13.19 51.71 -30.71
C CYS A 56 -13.15 51.90 -29.18
N LEU A 57 -13.53 53.11 -28.74
CA LEU A 57 -13.97 53.61 -27.43
C LEU A 57 -13.33 53.14 -26.09
N SER A 58 -12.63 54.12 -25.47
CA SER A 58 -12.71 54.56 -24.06
C SER A 58 -12.57 53.55 -22.90
N CYS A 59 -11.33 53.15 -22.57
CA CYS A 59 -10.99 52.77 -21.19
C CYS A 59 -9.50 53.04 -20.87
N PHE A 60 -9.21 54.01 -20.01
CA PHE A 60 -7.86 54.50 -19.72
C PHE A 60 -7.00 53.50 -18.93
N LEU A 61 -7.63 52.59 -18.18
CA LEU A 61 -6.97 51.52 -17.40
C LEU A 61 -6.39 50.40 -18.29
N TYR A 62 -7.05 50.11 -19.41
CA TYR A 62 -6.64 49.06 -20.35
C TYR A 62 -5.36 49.47 -21.14
N ARG A 63 -5.19 50.77 -21.40
CA ARG A 63 -4.02 51.34 -22.09
C ARG A 63 -2.71 51.18 -21.30
N LYS A 64 -2.74 51.34 -19.97
CA LYS A 64 -1.54 51.15 -19.12
C LYS A 64 -1.16 49.68 -18.97
N TRP A 65 -2.16 48.79 -18.95
CA TRP A 65 -1.97 47.34 -18.96
C TRP A 65 -1.28 46.86 -20.25
N LEU A 66 -1.77 47.28 -21.42
CA LEU A 66 -1.18 46.90 -22.71
C LEU A 66 0.22 47.49 -22.94
N LEU A 67 0.48 48.73 -22.52
CA LEU A 67 1.83 49.33 -22.58
C LEU A 67 2.82 48.62 -21.65
N GLY A 68 2.38 48.17 -20.48
CA GLY A 68 3.19 47.36 -19.56
C GLY A 68 3.54 45.99 -20.16
N ILE A 69 2.56 45.32 -20.77
CA ILE A 69 2.77 44.03 -21.44
C ILE A 69 3.71 44.19 -22.65
N CYS A 70 3.53 45.21 -23.49
CA CYS A 70 4.44 45.50 -24.61
C CYS A 70 5.86 45.81 -24.14
N GLY A 71 6.03 46.58 -23.05
CA GLY A 71 7.34 46.87 -22.46
C GLY A 71 8.05 45.61 -21.94
N ILE A 72 7.31 44.71 -21.28
CA ILE A 72 7.81 43.42 -20.78
C ILE A 72 8.22 42.49 -21.95
N VAL A 73 7.44 42.48 -23.03
CA VAL A 73 7.73 41.67 -24.23
C VAL A 73 8.97 42.21 -24.98
N ILE A 74 9.16 43.53 -25.03
CA ILE A 74 10.36 44.14 -25.61
C ILE A 74 11.60 43.85 -24.76
N LEU A 75 11.48 43.90 -23.42
CA LEU A 75 12.56 43.50 -22.50
C LEU A 75 12.90 42.01 -22.66
N PHE A 76 11.88 41.16 -22.83
CA PHE A 76 12.02 39.73 -23.09
C PHE A 76 12.77 39.46 -24.40
N LEU A 77 12.46 40.19 -25.47
CA LEU A 77 13.15 40.07 -26.76
C LEU A 77 14.61 40.56 -26.69
N LEU A 78 14.88 41.71 -26.06
CA LEU A 78 16.25 42.23 -25.89
C LEU A 78 17.12 41.29 -25.04
N CYS A 79 16.59 40.77 -23.94
CA CYS A 79 17.32 39.87 -23.06
C CYS A 79 17.59 38.51 -23.75
N SER A 80 16.60 37.99 -24.48
CA SER A 80 16.75 36.75 -25.27
C SER A 80 17.81 36.88 -26.38
N THR A 81 17.90 38.06 -27.02
CA THR A 81 18.85 38.30 -28.12
C THR A 81 20.30 38.38 -27.62
N VAL A 82 20.55 39.06 -26.49
CA VAL A 82 21.89 39.16 -25.87
C VAL A 82 22.38 37.78 -25.37
N HIS A 83 21.47 36.95 -24.87
CA HIS A 83 21.81 35.62 -24.32
C HIS A 83 22.06 34.57 -25.41
N LEU A 84 21.37 34.66 -26.56
CA LEU A 84 21.65 33.82 -27.74
C LEU A 84 23.08 34.06 -28.29
N VAL A 85 23.59 35.28 -28.16
CA VAL A 85 24.97 35.63 -28.55
C VAL A 85 25.99 35.05 -27.55
N MET A 86 25.74 35.16 -26.25
CA MET A 86 26.60 34.60 -25.20
C MET A 86 26.63 33.06 -25.21
N GLY A 87 25.49 32.41 -25.45
CA GLY A 87 25.40 30.94 -25.57
C GLY A 87 26.16 30.40 -26.80
N LYS A 88 26.11 31.13 -27.92
CA LYS A 88 26.95 30.80 -29.10
C LYS A 88 28.44 30.97 -28.81
N PHE A 89 28.84 31.96 -28.02
CA PHE A 89 30.23 32.19 -27.64
C PHE A 89 30.79 31.08 -26.72
N ALA A 90 30.02 30.64 -25.72
CA ALA A 90 30.40 29.53 -24.84
C ALA A 90 30.51 28.18 -25.59
N CYS A 91 29.62 27.92 -26.55
CA CYS A 91 29.70 26.73 -27.40
C CYS A 91 30.92 26.75 -28.35
N LEU A 92 31.34 27.92 -28.84
CA LEU A 92 32.55 28.06 -29.64
C LEU A 92 33.81 27.82 -28.79
N LEU A 93 33.82 28.27 -27.53
CA LEU A 93 34.92 28.06 -26.58
C LEU A 93 35.10 26.57 -26.23
N VAL A 94 34.01 25.85 -25.96
CA VAL A 94 34.04 24.39 -25.68
C VAL A 94 34.44 23.59 -26.92
N ASN A 95 34.01 24.01 -28.12
CA ASN A 95 34.47 23.40 -29.39
C ASN A 95 35.96 23.63 -29.66
N TRP A 96 36.53 24.74 -29.18
CA TRP A 96 37.96 25.03 -29.30
C TRP A 96 38.78 24.16 -28.34
N VAL A 97 38.38 24.06 -27.06
CA VAL A 97 39.03 23.20 -26.05
C VAL A 97 38.94 21.71 -26.40
N GLY A 98 37.82 21.25 -26.96
CA GLY A 98 37.61 19.84 -27.31
C GLY A 98 38.42 19.34 -28.51
N ARG A 99 38.92 20.23 -29.40
CA ARG A 99 39.74 19.84 -30.56
C ARG A 99 41.20 19.56 -30.21
N GLU A 100 41.70 20.12 -29.11
CA GLU A 100 43.10 19.98 -28.71
C GLU A 100 43.40 18.68 -27.93
N TRP A 101 42.37 17.92 -27.48
CA TRP A 101 42.56 16.97 -26.36
C TRP A 101 42.13 15.49 -26.56
N THR A 102 41.73 14.97 -27.73
CA THR A 102 41.33 13.54 -27.80
C THR A 102 41.65 12.76 -29.08
N GLY A 103 42.17 11.54 -28.88
CA GLY A 103 42.34 10.47 -29.86
C GLY A 103 41.06 9.65 -30.14
N SER A 104 41.18 8.65 -31.02
CA SER A 104 40.13 8.19 -31.95
C SER A 104 38.90 7.46 -31.40
N LEU A 105 38.84 7.05 -30.12
CA LEU A 105 37.74 6.26 -29.53
C LEU A 105 36.56 7.09 -28.97
N HIS A 106 36.59 8.42 -29.09
CA HIS A 106 35.57 9.32 -28.51
C HIS A 106 34.69 10.06 -29.52
N ARG A 107 34.75 9.72 -30.81
CA ARG A 107 33.93 10.40 -31.83
C ARG A 107 32.42 10.12 -31.72
N PHE A 108 32.01 8.99 -31.13
CA PHE A 108 30.59 8.65 -30.94
C PHE A 108 29.94 9.40 -29.75
N PHE A 109 30.67 9.56 -28.65
CA PHE A 109 30.23 10.38 -27.49
C PHE A 109 30.18 11.87 -27.82
N TRP A 110 31.08 12.35 -28.69
CA TRP A 110 31.14 13.75 -29.10
C TRP A 110 29.92 14.20 -29.94
N TRP A 111 29.34 13.30 -30.74
CA TRP A 111 28.15 13.59 -31.54
C TRP A 111 26.88 13.67 -30.68
N LYS A 112 26.71 12.77 -29.70
CA LYS A 112 25.63 12.86 -28.70
C LYS A 112 25.75 14.11 -27.83
N HIS A 113 26.95 14.50 -27.41
CA HIS A 113 27.16 15.75 -26.67
C HIS A 113 26.86 17.02 -27.49
N LYS A 114 27.11 17.01 -28.80
CA LYS A 114 26.72 18.13 -29.68
C LYS A 114 25.22 18.31 -29.77
N VAL A 115 24.46 17.23 -29.97
CA VAL A 115 22.98 17.29 -30.00
C VAL A 115 22.44 17.70 -28.63
N PHE A 116 23.04 17.20 -27.54
CA PHE A 116 22.69 17.57 -26.17
C PHE A 116 22.97 19.06 -25.90
N CYS A 117 24.13 19.61 -26.25
CA CYS A 117 24.43 21.03 -26.02
C CYS A 117 23.53 21.98 -26.84
N TRP A 118 23.13 21.60 -28.05
CA TRP A 118 22.29 22.44 -28.92
C TRP A 118 20.81 22.48 -28.50
N LEU A 119 20.31 21.44 -27.81
CA LEU A 119 18.90 21.37 -27.38
C LEU A 119 18.72 21.60 -25.86
N TYR A 120 19.68 21.18 -25.03
CA TYR A 120 19.52 21.11 -23.58
C TYR A 120 19.79 22.43 -22.85
N TYR A 121 20.76 23.23 -23.28
CA TYR A 121 21.08 24.52 -22.64
C TYR A 121 20.04 25.62 -22.90
N PRO A 122 19.49 25.79 -24.12
CA PRO A 122 18.39 26.72 -24.37
C PRO A 122 17.12 26.34 -23.60
N PHE A 123 16.85 25.03 -23.47
CA PHE A 123 15.71 24.49 -22.72
C PHE A 123 15.86 24.67 -21.20
N LYS A 124 17.06 24.44 -20.63
CA LYS A 124 17.38 24.72 -19.22
C LYS A 124 17.20 26.18 -18.84
N LEU A 125 17.55 27.10 -19.74
CA LEU A 125 17.45 28.54 -19.49
C LEU A 125 15.99 29.02 -19.58
N PHE A 126 15.20 28.45 -20.50
CA PHE A 126 13.76 28.70 -20.62
C PHE A 126 13.01 28.36 -19.31
N LEU A 127 13.31 27.20 -18.71
CA LEU A 127 12.69 26.74 -17.45
C LEU A 127 13.07 27.58 -16.22
N SER A 128 14.30 28.08 -16.16
CA SER A 128 14.77 28.93 -15.05
C SER A 128 14.25 30.37 -15.15
N LEU A 129 14.06 30.89 -16.37
CA LEU A 129 13.38 32.17 -16.62
C LEU A 129 11.88 32.11 -16.29
N THR A 130 11.19 31.00 -16.56
CA THR A 130 9.79 30.82 -16.13
C THR A 130 9.63 30.75 -14.61
N GLY A 131 10.62 30.20 -13.89
CA GLY A 131 10.64 30.19 -12.43
C GLY A 131 10.79 31.58 -11.81
N LEU A 132 11.67 32.43 -12.38
CA LEU A 132 11.84 33.83 -11.98
C LEU A 132 10.59 34.68 -12.26
N ILE A 133 9.92 34.44 -13.39
CA ILE A 133 8.65 35.08 -13.74
C ILE A 133 7.55 34.67 -12.74
N GLY A 134 7.48 33.39 -12.35
CA GLY A 134 6.57 32.91 -11.31
C GLY A 134 6.79 33.61 -9.95
N LEU A 135 8.05 33.82 -9.57
CA LEU A 135 8.43 34.55 -8.34
C LEU A 135 8.05 36.04 -8.40
N CYS A 136 8.27 36.70 -9.53
CA CYS A 136 7.84 38.09 -9.75
C CYS A 136 6.30 38.22 -9.69
N LEU A 137 5.55 37.27 -10.25
CA LEU A 137 4.09 37.26 -10.22
C LEU A 137 3.54 37.04 -8.80
N ILE A 138 4.21 36.23 -7.98
CA ILE A 138 3.88 36.05 -6.56
C ILE A 138 4.12 37.35 -5.77
N LEU A 139 5.24 38.03 -6.01
CA LEU A 139 5.56 39.30 -5.34
C LEU A 139 4.60 40.43 -5.75
N ILE A 140 4.20 40.47 -7.02
CA ILE A 140 3.18 41.40 -7.52
C ILE A 140 1.81 41.09 -6.89
N SER A 141 1.43 39.81 -6.76
CA SER A 141 0.22 39.39 -6.05
C SER A 141 0.23 39.83 -4.58
N TRP A 142 1.38 39.78 -3.92
CA TRP A 142 1.52 40.19 -2.52
C TRP A 142 1.39 41.71 -2.35
N PHE A 143 2.01 42.48 -3.27
CA PHE A 143 1.91 43.94 -3.31
C PHE A 143 0.46 44.43 -3.53
N PHE A 144 -0.30 43.78 -4.41
CA PHE A 144 -1.72 44.12 -4.63
C PHE A 144 -2.60 43.78 -3.42
N ARG A 145 -2.32 42.67 -2.72
CA ARG A 145 -3.05 42.28 -1.50
C ARG A 145 -2.84 43.31 -0.38
N TRP A 146 -1.61 43.81 -0.21
CA TRP A 146 -1.30 44.89 0.72
C TRP A 146 -2.04 46.19 0.38
N LYS A 147 -2.18 46.52 -0.91
CA LYS A 147 -2.90 47.71 -1.37
C LYS A 147 -4.42 47.61 -1.19
N LEU A 148 -5.00 46.42 -1.42
CA LEU A 148 -6.42 46.12 -1.19
C LEU A 148 -6.79 46.16 0.30
N GLN A 149 -5.95 45.59 1.17
CA GLN A 149 -6.16 45.68 2.63
C GLN A 149 -6.16 47.11 3.14
N ARG A 150 -5.34 48.00 2.54
CA ARG A 150 -5.33 49.43 2.86
C ARG A 150 -6.54 50.20 2.35
N TYR A 151 -7.15 49.72 1.26
CA TYR A 151 -8.34 50.33 0.67
C TYR A 151 -9.60 49.97 1.47
N VAL A 152 -9.69 48.74 1.97
CA VAL A 152 -10.78 48.27 2.85
C VAL A 152 -10.69 48.89 4.25
N SER A 153 -9.50 49.25 4.74
CA SER A 153 -9.34 49.92 6.04
C SER A 153 -9.64 51.43 6.02
N SER A 154 -9.97 52.04 4.86
CA SER A 154 -10.21 53.48 4.74
C SER A 154 -11.67 53.90 4.59
N GLU A 155 -12.62 52.95 4.55
CA GLU A 155 -14.05 53.25 4.61
C GLU A 155 -14.61 52.86 5.98
N THR A 156 -15.00 53.88 6.76
CA THR A 156 -15.79 53.74 7.98
C THR A 156 -17.20 53.26 7.62
N VAL A 157 -17.51 51.98 7.85
CA VAL A 157 -18.88 51.47 7.86
C VAL A 157 -19.29 51.29 9.32
N GLU A 158 -19.82 52.37 9.88
CA GLU A 158 -20.62 52.38 11.10
C GLU A 158 -22.06 52.62 10.64
N THR A 159 -22.95 51.61 10.76
CA THR A 159 -24.39 51.72 11.12
C THR A 159 -25.20 50.45 10.76
N ASP A 160 -25.86 49.94 11.79
CA ASP A 160 -27.22 49.38 11.86
C ASP A 160 -27.56 48.02 11.21
N MET A 161 -27.39 46.97 12.02
CA MET A 161 -28.23 45.77 11.99
C MET A 161 -29.51 46.00 12.80
N GLU A 162 -30.59 46.44 12.15
CA GLU A 162 -31.96 46.17 12.59
C GLU A 162 -32.91 46.39 11.41
N VAL A 163 -34.03 45.66 11.39
CA VAL A 163 -35.06 45.58 10.32
C VAL A 163 -34.83 44.49 9.27
N LEU A 164 -35.14 43.24 9.66
CA LEU A 164 -35.71 42.24 8.75
C LEU A 164 -36.98 41.65 9.37
N THR A 165 -38.04 42.45 9.39
CA THR A 165 -39.41 41.93 9.47
C THR A 165 -40.32 42.79 8.60
N THR A 166 -40.74 42.21 7.47
CA THR A 166 -42.02 42.35 6.73
C THR A 166 -41.83 42.50 5.21
N MET A 167 -42.79 41.91 4.50
CA MET A 167 -42.73 41.45 3.12
C MET A 167 -42.90 42.56 2.06
N ASN A 168 -42.52 42.19 0.83
CA ASN A 168 -43.16 42.54 -0.45
C ASN A 168 -42.83 43.92 -1.05
N GLU A 169 -41.70 44.00 -1.78
CA GLU A 169 -41.54 44.90 -2.93
C GLU A 169 -40.38 44.41 -3.83
N GLN A 170 -40.47 44.65 -5.15
CA GLN A 170 -39.41 44.29 -6.09
C GLN A 170 -38.13 45.10 -5.79
N PRO A 171 -36.92 44.49 -5.85
CA PRO A 171 -35.69 45.18 -5.49
C PRO A 171 -35.41 46.34 -6.45
N SER A 172 -34.91 47.44 -5.90
CA SER A 172 -34.56 48.64 -6.66
C SER A 172 -33.32 48.41 -7.54
N MET A 173 -33.14 49.24 -8.57
CA MET A 173 -31.99 49.17 -9.50
C MET A 173 -30.63 49.29 -8.78
N GLU A 174 -30.58 49.90 -7.59
CA GLU A 174 -29.37 50.01 -6.76
C GLU A 174 -29.02 48.70 -6.04
N GLU A 175 -30.00 47.94 -5.56
CA GLU A 175 -29.78 46.63 -4.92
C GLU A 175 -29.38 45.55 -5.95
N GLN A 176 -29.90 45.63 -7.17
CA GLN A 176 -29.45 44.76 -8.26
C GLN A 176 -28.00 45.06 -8.69
N ASN A 177 -27.59 46.33 -8.69
CA ASN A 177 -26.21 46.72 -9.00
C ASN A 177 -25.21 46.32 -7.89
N ALA A 178 -25.63 46.38 -6.62
CA ALA A 178 -24.82 45.91 -5.49
C ALA A 178 -24.67 44.37 -5.51
N ALA A 179 -25.75 43.63 -5.82
CA ALA A 179 -25.70 42.19 -5.99
C ALA A 179 -24.84 41.76 -7.19
N LEU A 180 -24.88 42.48 -8.31
CA LEU A 180 -23.99 42.25 -9.47
C LEU A 180 -22.52 42.54 -9.15
N SER A 181 -22.23 43.57 -8.34
CA SER A 181 -20.87 43.87 -7.86
C SER A 181 -20.32 42.72 -7.02
N ILE A 182 -21.09 42.24 -6.04
CA ILE A 182 -20.70 41.14 -5.15
C ILE A 182 -20.54 39.82 -5.92
N HIS A 183 -21.39 39.56 -6.92
CA HIS A 183 -21.25 38.38 -7.78
C HIS A 183 -19.99 38.44 -8.66
N SER A 184 -19.67 39.62 -9.21
CA SER A 184 -18.44 39.84 -9.99
C SER A 184 -17.16 39.69 -9.14
N ASP A 185 -17.20 40.08 -7.87
CA ASP A 185 -16.08 39.93 -6.93
C ASP A 185 -15.87 38.47 -6.47
N LEU A 186 -16.96 37.70 -6.31
CA LEU A 186 -16.93 36.26 -6.00
C LEU A 186 -16.45 35.40 -7.19
N GLU A 187 -16.84 35.74 -8.42
CA GLU A 187 -16.28 35.12 -9.63
C GLU A 187 -14.78 35.43 -9.77
N MET A 188 -14.36 36.69 -9.57
CA MET A 188 -12.96 37.10 -9.57
C MET A 188 -12.11 36.35 -8.52
N MET A 189 -12.63 36.14 -7.30
CA MET A 189 -11.97 35.32 -6.28
C MET A 189 -11.81 33.86 -6.71
N SER A 190 -12.81 33.29 -7.40
CA SER A 190 -12.80 31.91 -7.89
C SER A 190 -11.75 31.69 -8.99
N TYR A 191 -11.66 32.63 -9.95
CA TYR A 191 -10.60 32.62 -10.98
C TYR A 191 -9.21 32.81 -10.38
N PHE A 192 -9.08 33.61 -9.32
CA PHE A 192 -7.82 33.82 -8.63
C PHE A 192 -7.32 32.59 -7.86
N ILE A 193 -8.23 31.82 -7.24
CA ILE A 193 -7.92 30.55 -6.58
C ILE A 193 -7.51 29.50 -7.61
N LEU A 194 -8.24 29.39 -8.73
CA LEU A 194 -7.91 28.49 -9.82
C LEU A 194 -6.54 28.83 -10.43
N PHE A 195 -6.26 30.12 -10.67
CA PHE A 195 -4.97 30.60 -11.16
C PHE A 195 -3.82 30.28 -10.20
N ARG A 196 -4.01 30.44 -8.87
CA ARG A 196 -3.03 30.05 -7.86
C ARG A 196 -2.75 28.55 -7.86
N ARG A 197 -3.80 27.72 -7.98
CA ARG A 197 -3.66 26.25 -8.05
C ARG A 197 -2.89 25.84 -9.31
N ILE A 198 -3.20 26.44 -10.46
CA ILE A 198 -2.50 26.19 -11.73
C ILE A 198 -1.02 26.60 -11.64
N ILE A 199 -0.70 27.78 -11.10
CA ILE A 199 0.69 28.20 -10.91
C ILE A 199 1.44 27.27 -9.95
N ALA A 200 0.82 26.86 -8.84
CA ALA A 200 1.44 25.94 -7.90
C ALA A 200 1.72 24.57 -8.55
N ILE A 201 0.78 24.05 -9.35
CA ILE A 201 0.96 22.81 -10.11
C ILE A 201 2.09 22.96 -11.13
N VAL A 202 2.15 24.08 -11.87
CA VAL A 202 3.20 24.33 -12.85
C VAL A 202 4.56 24.46 -12.16
N VAL A 203 4.68 25.18 -11.04
CA VAL A 203 5.93 25.29 -10.28
C VAL A 203 6.36 23.93 -9.75
N LEU A 204 5.44 23.15 -9.19
CA LEU A 204 5.70 21.79 -8.70
C LEU A 204 6.21 20.88 -9.82
N LEU A 205 5.53 20.88 -10.98
CA LEU A 205 5.94 20.11 -12.16
C LEU A 205 7.34 20.52 -12.65
N ASN A 206 7.66 21.82 -12.64
CA ASN A 206 8.98 22.33 -13.01
C ASN A 206 10.08 21.90 -12.03
N VAL A 207 9.82 21.96 -10.73
CA VAL A 207 10.74 21.49 -9.68
C VAL A 207 10.99 19.99 -9.81
N LEU A 208 9.94 19.19 -10.02
CA LEU A 208 10.04 17.74 -10.24
C LEU A 208 10.81 17.40 -11.53
N CYS A 209 10.67 18.21 -12.58
CA CYS A 209 11.39 18.04 -13.84
C CYS A 209 12.88 18.39 -13.70
N ILE A 210 13.23 19.43 -12.94
CA ILE A 210 14.62 19.81 -12.65
C ILE A 210 15.30 18.76 -11.75
N LEU A 211 14.60 18.27 -10.73
CA LEU A 211 15.10 17.21 -9.85
C LEU A 211 15.37 15.92 -10.64
N SER A 212 14.44 15.49 -11.49
CA SER A 212 14.59 14.25 -12.28
C SER A 212 15.67 14.31 -13.37
N THR A 213 15.88 15.46 -14.01
CA THR A 213 16.77 15.57 -15.18
C THR A 213 18.20 16.03 -14.87
N VAL A 214 18.46 16.62 -13.69
CA VAL A 214 19.78 17.17 -13.33
C VAL A 214 20.35 16.55 -12.06
N TYR A 215 19.53 16.42 -11.02
CA TYR A 215 20.01 15.99 -9.71
C TYR A 215 20.22 14.47 -9.64
N ILE A 216 19.30 13.68 -10.20
CA ILE A 216 19.37 12.21 -10.19
C ILE A 216 20.61 11.68 -10.94
N PRO A 217 20.94 12.11 -12.17
CA PRO A 217 22.06 11.54 -12.92
C PRO A 217 23.44 11.92 -12.34
N LEU A 218 23.64 13.19 -11.97
CA LEU A 218 24.91 13.67 -11.39
C LEU A 218 25.20 13.06 -10.03
N ARG A 219 24.15 12.76 -9.26
CA ARG A 219 24.26 12.15 -7.94
C ARG A 219 24.39 10.63 -8.00
N ASN A 220 23.77 9.95 -8.97
CA ASN A 220 24.01 8.52 -9.21
C ASN A 220 25.50 8.23 -9.53
N ILE A 221 26.14 9.12 -10.30
CA ILE A 221 27.60 9.04 -10.57
C ILE A 221 28.42 9.26 -9.28
N TRP A 222 27.97 10.16 -8.39
CA TRP A 222 28.63 10.46 -7.12
C TRP A 222 28.38 9.42 -6.01
N ILE A 223 27.26 8.69 -6.05
CA ILE A 223 26.93 7.61 -5.11
C ILE A 223 27.64 6.30 -5.48
N GLN A 224 27.82 6.00 -6.77
CA GLN A 224 28.65 4.86 -7.20
C GLN A 224 30.07 4.95 -6.62
N THR A 225 30.61 6.16 -6.46
CA THR A 225 31.93 6.38 -5.86
C THR A 225 32.00 6.23 -4.33
N ARG A 226 30.87 6.09 -3.61
CA ARG A 226 30.84 5.83 -2.15
C ARG A 226 30.74 4.35 -1.78
N GLN A 227 30.71 3.44 -2.76
CA GLN A 227 30.57 1.99 -2.58
C GLN A 227 31.87 1.31 -2.11
N THR A 228 32.45 1.77 -1.01
CA THR A 228 33.39 0.95 -0.25
C THR A 228 32.77 0.66 1.11
N THR A 229 31.72 -0.17 1.12
CA THR A 229 31.44 -0.96 2.32
C THR A 229 32.65 -1.84 2.54
N ASN A 230 33.28 -1.76 3.72
CA ASN A 230 34.37 -2.67 4.04
C ASN A 230 33.85 -4.10 3.91
N LEU A 231 34.60 -4.97 3.24
CA LEU A 231 34.20 -6.37 3.03
C LEU A 231 33.96 -7.10 4.36
N GLU A 232 34.61 -6.63 5.43
CA GLU A 232 34.47 -7.10 6.82
C GLU A 232 33.10 -6.81 7.44
N ASP A 233 32.32 -5.88 6.87
CA ASP A 233 31.00 -5.45 7.32
C ASP A 233 29.84 -6.14 6.56
N CYS A 234 30.15 -6.97 5.57
CA CYS A 234 29.18 -7.69 4.75
C CYS A 234 28.98 -9.13 5.26
N HIS A 235 28.01 -9.87 4.73
CA HIS A 235 27.90 -11.30 5.01
C HIS A 235 29.11 -12.03 4.41
N PHE A 236 29.80 -12.92 5.15
CA PHE A 236 30.97 -13.64 4.59
C PHE A 236 30.68 -14.45 3.31
N ILE A 237 29.55 -15.18 3.26
CA ILE A 237 29.11 -15.90 2.05
C ILE A 237 28.39 -14.99 1.03
N LEU A 238 28.70 -13.69 1.08
CA LEU A 238 28.11 -12.60 0.29
C LEU A 238 27.64 -13.04 -1.08
N THR A 239 26.33 -13.00 -1.32
CA THR A 239 25.87 -13.02 -2.70
C THR A 239 26.17 -11.68 -3.37
N PRO A 240 26.61 -11.65 -4.63
CA PRO A 240 26.77 -10.39 -5.36
C PRO A 240 25.51 -9.51 -5.30
N GLY A 241 25.68 -8.19 -5.20
CA GLY A 241 24.59 -7.21 -5.27
C GLY A 241 24.32 -6.43 -3.98
N ASN A 242 24.21 -7.11 -2.82
CA ASN A 242 23.90 -6.48 -1.53
C ASN A 242 24.56 -7.21 -0.35
N CYS A 243 25.12 -6.46 0.60
CA CYS A 243 25.90 -6.99 1.73
C CYS A 243 25.12 -7.81 2.77
N MET A 244 23.79 -7.67 2.82
CA MET A 244 22.95 -8.49 3.69
C MET A 244 22.54 -9.83 3.08
N LEU A 245 22.77 -10.06 1.79
CA LEU A 245 22.28 -11.27 1.15
C LEU A 245 23.29 -12.43 1.29
N PRO A 246 22.82 -13.67 1.53
CA PRO A 246 21.40 -14.07 1.59
C PRO A 246 20.69 -13.67 2.90
N PHE A 247 19.38 -13.46 2.83
CA PHE A 247 18.53 -13.05 3.96
C PHE A 247 17.20 -13.84 3.96
N PRO A 248 16.59 -14.17 5.10
CA PRO A 248 17.11 -14.06 6.46
C PRO A 248 18.32 -14.98 6.69
N SER A 249 19.20 -14.62 7.62
CA SER A 249 20.41 -15.39 7.94
C SER A 249 20.83 -15.17 9.40
N ASP A 250 21.07 -16.25 10.14
CA ASP A 250 21.57 -16.18 11.54
C ASP A 250 22.93 -15.49 11.62
N ASN A 251 23.69 -15.46 10.52
CA ASN A 251 25.04 -14.92 10.48
C ASN A 251 25.06 -13.39 10.51
N ILE A 252 23.91 -12.73 10.39
CA ILE A 252 23.77 -11.28 10.52
C ILE A 252 23.55 -10.90 12.00
N LEU A 253 23.31 -11.88 12.87
CA LEU A 253 23.17 -11.71 14.32
C LEU A 253 24.57 -11.71 14.97
N SER A 254 24.83 -10.79 15.92
CA SER A 254 26.15 -10.66 16.56
C SER A 254 26.32 -11.57 17.77
N GLU A 255 27.57 -11.94 18.11
CA GLU A 255 27.87 -12.81 19.27
C GLU A 255 27.64 -12.17 20.66
N SER A 256 27.57 -10.83 20.77
CA SER A 256 27.52 -10.14 22.09
C SER A 256 26.11 -9.92 22.64
N SER A 257 25.09 -10.32 21.88
CA SER A 257 23.66 -10.27 22.22
C SER A 257 22.99 -11.31 21.33
N PRO A 258 22.20 -12.26 21.85
CA PRO A 258 21.61 -13.32 21.02
C PRO A 258 20.85 -12.78 19.81
N PHE A 259 20.36 -11.53 19.86
CA PHE A 259 19.67 -10.88 18.76
C PHE A 259 19.90 -9.36 18.68
N LEU A 260 19.48 -8.85 17.51
CA LEU A 260 19.70 -7.56 16.85
C LEU A 260 19.74 -6.38 17.83
N ARG A 261 20.83 -5.60 17.86
CA ARG A 261 20.84 -4.27 18.49
C ARG A 261 20.83 -3.17 17.43
N ARG A 262 20.18 -2.04 17.75
CA ARG A 262 20.08 -0.77 17.01
C ARG A 262 21.36 -0.30 16.30
N ASN A 263 22.55 -0.71 16.74
CA ASN A 263 23.84 -0.28 16.19
C ASN A 263 24.56 -1.32 15.29
N GLN A 264 23.90 -2.40 14.87
CA GLN A 264 24.57 -3.53 14.20
C GLN A 264 24.10 -3.85 12.78
N PHE A 265 23.14 -3.11 12.21
CA PHE A 265 22.72 -3.31 10.81
C PHE A 265 23.76 -2.78 9.82
N LYS A 266 24.80 -3.55 9.60
CA LYS A 266 25.77 -3.31 8.54
C LYS A 266 25.28 -3.97 7.25
N GLY A 267 25.45 -3.28 6.12
CA GLY A 267 25.09 -3.79 4.80
C GLY A 267 23.65 -3.57 4.34
N LEU A 268 22.82 -2.81 5.07
CA LEU A 268 21.46 -2.44 4.65
C LEU A 268 21.42 -1.83 3.24
N PRO A 269 20.30 -1.96 2.50
CA PRO A 269 20.08 -1.26 1.25
C PRO A 269 20.42 0.23 1.34
N ILE A 270 21.12 0.76 0.33
CA ILE A 270 21.51 2.17 0.33
C ILE A 270 20.37 2.99 -0.27
N PHE A 271 19.92 3.99 0.48
CA PHE A 271 18.97 4.96 -0.05
C PHE A 271 19.61 5.82 -1.12
N ARG A 272 18.86 6.10 -2.18
CA ARG A 272 19.30 6.99 -3.23
C ARG A 272 19.53 8.34 -2.60
N PHE A 273 18.55 9.02 -2.00
CA PHE A 273 18.66 10.43 -1.58
C PHE A 273 19.20 10.67 -0.17
N ARG A 274 19.20 9.64 0.68
CA ARG A 274 19.69 9.73 2.06
C ARG A 274 20.95 8.90 2.28
N LYS A 275 21.68 9.21 3.35
CA LYS A 275 23.00 8.64 3.60
C LYS A 275 22.95 7.38 4.46
N GLU A 276 22.05 7.35 5.44
CA GLU A 276 22.03 6.34 6.52
C GLU A 276 20.56 6.03 6.88
N TRP A 277 20.31 4.82 7.37
CA TRP A 277 19.02 4.43 7.93
C TRP A 277 18.88 5.00 9.35
N ASP A 278 17.67 5.44 9.68
CA ASP A 278 17.28 5.71 11.05
C ASP A 278 16.96 4.40 11.78
N ALA A 279 17.98 3.85 12.45
CA ALA A 279 17.87 2.58 13.16
C ALA A 279 16.85 2.59 14.31
N GLU A 280 16.43 3.76 14.78
CA GLU A 280 15.37 3.87 15.79
C GLU A 280 14.01 3.36 15.27
N TRP A 281 13.76 3.44 13.96
CA TRP A 281 12.52 2.95 13.35
C TRP A 281 12.55 1.48 12.99
N LEU A 282 13.73 0.93 12.74
CA LEU A 282 13.90 -0.50 12.53
C LEU A 282 13.71 -1.29 13.82
N SER A 283 14.19 -0.74 14.95
CA SER A 283 14.22 -1.30 16.32
C SER A 283 13.73 -2.76 16.44
N LEU A 284 14.48 -3.68 15.84
CA LEU A 284 14.29 -5.13 15.98
C LEU A 284 14.91 -5.64 17.29
N ASP A 285 15.14 -4.73 18.25
CA ASP A 285 15.86 -4.98 19.51
C ASP A 285 15.18 -6.04 20.39
N ASP A 286 13.88 -6.23 20.19
CA ASP A 286 13.07 -7.20 20.93
C ASP A 286 12.78 -8.50 20.13
N MET A 287 13.39 -8.67 18.95
CA MET A 287 13.19 -9.87 18.13
C MET A 287 14.19 -10.95 18.46
N ASP A 288 13.74 -12.20 18.58
CA ASP A 288 14.57 -13.38 18.82
C ASP A 288 14.68 -14.32 17.59
N GLY A 289 14.47 -13.76 16.40
CA GLY A 289 14.54 -14.47 15.13
C GLY A 289 13.84 -13.70 14.01
N PHE A 290 13.51 -14.39 12.93
CA PHE A 290 12.85 -13.84 11.75
C PHE A 290 11.37 -14.27 11.65
N SER A 291 10.54 -13.44 11.02
CA SER A 291 9.14 -13.71 10.69
C SER A 291 8.93 -15.10 10.10
N ARG A 292 7.82 -15.73 10.50
CA ARG A 292 7.38 -17.06 10.06
C ARG A 292 7.11 -17.13 8.56
N LEU A 293 6.89 -15.99 7.91
CA LEU A 293 6.57 -15.89 6.48
C LEU A 293 7.47 -14.86 5.76
N SER A 294 8.64 -14.53 6.32
CA SER A 294 9.59 -13.69 5.60
C SER A 294 10.02 -14.32 4.27
N PRO A 295 10.03 -13.55 3.17
CA PRO A 295 10.65 -13.96 1.93
C PRO A 295 12.12 -14.34 2.15
N ILE A 296 12.54 -15.43 1.55
CA ILE A 296 13.92 -15.92 1.55
C ILE A 296 14.59 -15.36 0.29
N VAL A 297 15.46 -14.37 0.49
CA VAL A 297 16.06 -13.55 -0.56
C VAL A 297 17.53 -13.91 -0.77
N PHE A 298 17.90 -14.09 -2.04
CA PHE A 298 19.29 -14.31 -2.45
C PHE A 298 19.54 -13.80 -3.87
N SER A 299 20.80 -13.79 -4.28
CA SER A 299 21.22 -13.46 -5.65
C SER A 299 22.36 -14.37 -6.09
N LEU A 300 22.44 -14.67 -7.39
CA LEU A 300 23.63 -15.25 -8.02
C LEU A 300 23.92 -14.42 -9.27
N GLU A 301 25.19 -14.29 -9.64
CA GLU A 301 25.56 -13.51 -10.83
C GLU A 301 24.90 -14.12 -12.08
N ASN A 302 24.11 -13.30 -12.76
CA ASN A 302 23.29 -13.66 -13.92
C ASN A 302 22.42 -14.91 -13.67
N LEU A 303 21.86 -15.05 -12.46
CA LEU A 303 20.88 -16.08 -12.15
C LEU A 303 19.76 -16.13 -13.21
N ASN A 304 19.40 -17.35 -13.63
CA ASN A 304 18.20 -17.61 -14.43
C ASN A 304 17.01 -17.94 -13.52
N PRO A 305 15.96 -17.09 -13.46
CA PRO A 305 14.79 -17.34 -12.61
C PRO A 305 13.98 -18.56 -13.05
N ASP A 306 14.04 -18.96 -14.34
CA ASP A 306 13.34 -20.13 -14.87
C ASP A 306 13.79 -21.46 -14.25
N ASP A 307 14.91 -21.48 -13.53
CA ASP A 307 15.40 -22.64 -12.80
C ASP A 307 14.86 -22.71 -11.35
N LEU A 308 14.14 -21.68 -10.91
CA LEU A 308 13.45 -21.66 -9.63
C LEU A 308 12.05 -22.27 -9.76
N ILE A 309 11.47 -22.68 -8.63
CA ILE A 309 10.16 -23.34 -8.60
C ILE A 309 9.07 -22.30 -8.51
N ASP A 310 8.32 -22.10 -9.58
CA ASP A 310 7.15 -21.22 -9.56
C ASP A 310 6.00 -21.78 -8.72
N TYR A 311 5.09 -20.89 -8.32
CA TYR A 311 3.90 -21.23 -7.53
C TYR A 311 3.05 -22.34 -8.14
N ASP A 312 2.83 -22.33 -9.46
CA ASP A 312 2.02 -23.35 -10.16
C ASP A 312 2.66 -24.75 -10.09
N GLN A 313 3.95 -24.82 -9.75
CA GLN A 313 4.73 -26.04 -9.62
C GLN A 313 5.19 -26.29 -8.18
N LEU A 314 4.51 -25.71 -7.18
CA LEU A 314 4.88 -25.76 -5.78
C LEU A 314 5.26 -27.17 -5.27
N TYR A 315 4.58 -28.23 -5.75
CA TYR A 315 4.89 -29.62 -5.37
C TYR A 315 6.32 -30.06 -5.72
N LEU A 316 6.96 -29.45 -6.73
CA LEU A 316 8.34 -29.75 -7.11
C LEU A 316 9.35 -29.36 -6.03
N SER A 317 9.01 -28.40 -5.16
CA SER A 317 9.84 -27.99 -4.01
C SER A 317 10.09 -29.10 -2.99
N LEU A 318 9.19 -30.09 -2.96
CA LEU A 318 9.30 -31.26 -2.09
C LEU A 318 10.03 -32.44 -2.76
N SER A 319 10.35 -32.34 -4.05
CA SER A 319 10.95 -33.44 -4.82
C SER A 319 12.46 -33.59 -4.60
N ASP A 320 12.99 -34.80 -4.78
CA ASP A 320 14.42 -35.07 -4.64
C ASP A 320 15.32 -34.36 -5.65
N ASN A 321 14.76 -33.92 -6.79
CA ASN A 321 15.48 -33.20 -7.85
C ASN A 321 15.29 -31.68 -7.79
N SER A 322 14.65 -31.16 -6.74
CA SER A 322 14.43 -29.72 -6.57
C SER A 322 15.74 -28.91 -6.64
N THR A 323 15.70 -27.76 -7.32
CA THR A 323 16.82 -26.80 -7.42
C THR A 323 16.97 -25.98 -6.13
N THR A 324 15.88 -25.82 -5.38
CA THR A 324 15.85 -25.15 -4.08
C THR A 324 15.27 -26.06 -3.00
N ILE A 325 15.76 -25.97 -1.76
CA ILE A 325 15.25 -26.74 -0.63
C ILE A 325 15.15 -25.86 0.61
N LEU A 326 14.07 -26.04 1.37
CA LEU A 326 13.86 -25.44 2.68
C LEU A 326 13.56 -26.58 3.67
N ILE A 327 14.34 -26.67 4.74
CA ILE A 327 14.29 -27.79 5.68
C ILE A 327 14.14 -27.24 7.09
N ASP A 328 13.19 -27.78 7.85
CA ASP A 328 13.16 -27.61 9.29
C ASP A 328 14.30 -28.41 9.91
N ALA A 329 15.32 -27.75 10.42
CA ALA A 329 16.49 -28.41 10.97
C ALA A 329 16.22 -29.08 12.34
N THR A 330 15.06 -28.81 12.94
CA THR A 330 14.61 -29.42 14.20
C THR A 330 13.92 -30.75 13.93
N THR A 331 12.99 -30.81 12.98
CA THR A 331 12.24 -32.04 12.67
C THR A 331 12.89 -32.87 11.57
N GLY A 332 13.68 -32.22 10.72
CA GLY A 332 14.22 -32.78 9.50
C GLY A 332 13.31 -32.59 8.30
N ASP A 333 12.07 -32.11 8.44
CA ASP A 333 11.08 -32.12 7.35
C ASP A 333 11.37 -31.07 6.26
N ARG A 334 11.00 -31.41 5.02
CA ARG A 334 10.98 -30.44 3.91
C ARG A 334 9.77 -29.53 4.04
N VAL A 335 9.98 -28.24 3.83
CA VAL A 335 8.90 -27.24 3.76
C VAL A 335 8.67 -26.82 2.32
N ALA A 336 7.40 -26.87 1.89
CA ALA A 336 7.01 -26.43 0.57
C ALA A 336 7.27 -24.92 0.40
N HIS A 337 7.81 -24.52 -0.75
CA HIS A 337 8.16 -23.14 -1.03
C HIS A 337 8.13 -22.85 -2.52
N PHE A 338 8.02 -21.59 -2.89
CA PHE A 338 7.96 -21.18 -4.30
C PHE A 338 8.66 -19.84 -4.51
N TYR A 339 9.19 -19.64 -5.70
CA TYR A 339 9.58 -18.36 -6.25
C TYR A 339 8.34 -17.63 -6.78
N SER A 340 8.27 -16.34 -6.49
CA SER A 340 7.25 -15.45 -7.05
C SER A 340 7.92 -14.58 -8.10
N SER A 341 7.52 -14.74 -9.37
CA SER A 341 7.92 -13.84 -10.46
C SER A 341 7.44 -12.43 -10.11
N ASN A 342 8.32 -11.65 -9.50
CA ASN A 342 7.93 -10.40 -8.87
C ASN A 342 8.04 -9.24 -9.87
N HIS A 343 7.30 -8.15 -9.64
CA HIS A 343 7.52 -6.88 -10.34
C HIS A 343 8.92 -6.27 -10.11
N PHE A 344 9.82 -6.98 -9.41
CA PHE A 344 11.11 -6.50 -8.92
C PHE A 344 12.31 -7.16 -9.61
N PHE A 345 12.08 -8.11 -10.51
CA PHE A 345 13.18 -8.76 -11.20
C PHE A 345 13.65 -7.88 -12.35
N ASP A 346 14.88 -7.39 -12.26
CA ASP A 346 15.52 -6.60 -13.30
C ASP A 346 16.46 -7.48 -14.13
N ASP A 347 15.98 -7.97 -15.28
CA ASP A 347 16.77 -8.81 -16.19
C ASP A 347 18.10 -8.15 -16.61
N SER A 348 18.16 -6.81 -16.59
CA SER A 348 19.35 -6.05 -16.96
C SER A 348 20.41 -6.00 -15.86
N ASP A 349 20.02 -6.16 -14.59
CA ASP A 349 20.95 -6.16 -13.45
C ASP A 349 21.55 -7.57 -13.26
N PRO A 350 22.87 -7.77 -13.52
CA PRO A 350 23.51 -9.09 -13.33
C PRO A 350 23.40 -9.63 -11.90
N TYR A 351 23.01 -8.80 -10.92
CA TYR A 351 22.90 -9.19 -9.52
C TYR A 351 21.47 -9.05 -8.98
N ALA A 352 20.45 -9.05 -9.85
CA ALA A 352 19.04 -9.04 -9.47
C ALA A 352 18.74 -10.09 -8.38
N ALA A 353 18.15 -9.64 -7.27
CA ALA A 353 17.75 -10.51 -6.17
C ALA A 353 16.42 -11.20 -6.48
N VAL A 354 16.30 -12.45 -6.04
CA VAL A 354 15.06 -13.25 -6.10
C VAL A 354 14.52 -13.49 -4.70
N ALA A 355 13.21 -13.67 -4.59
CA ALA A 355 12.51 -13.95 -3.34
C ALA A 355 11.75 -15.27 -3.43
N MET A 356 12.08 -16.19 -2.53
CA MET A 356 11.41 -17.47 -2.34
C MET A 356 10.51 -17.38 -1.11
N HIS A 357 9.26 -17.82 -1.22
CA HIS A 357 8.27 -17.72 -0.15
C HIS A 357 7.98 -19.12 0.42
N PRO A 358 8.01 -19.30 1.75
CA PRO A 358 7.41 -20.46 2.38
C PRO A 358 5.92 -20.55 1.99
N ALA A 359 5.46 -21.74 1.65
CA ALA A 359 4.04 -21.96 1.32
C ALA A 359 3.15 -22.03 2.56
N GLU A 360 3.73 -22.15 3.75
CA GLU A 360 3.05 -22.20 5.04
C GLU A 360 3.89 -21.47 6.10
N PRO A 361 3.28 -21.01 7.21
CA PRO A 361 4.02 -20.32 8.26
C PRO A 361 4.99 -21.27 8.95
N LEU A 362 6.27 -20.89 8.95
CA LEU A 362 7.32 -21.64 9.63
C LEU A 362 7.06 -21.72 11.15
N GLN A 363 7.58 -22.75 11.79
CA GLN A 363 7.38 -22.99 13.22
C GLN A 363 8.17 -22.00 14.07
N GLU A 364 7.53 -21.43 15.08
CA GLU A 364 8.12 -20.43 15.98
C GLU A 364 9.29 -21.03 16.76
N GLY A 365 10.44 -20.33 16.81
CA GLY A 365 11.65 -20.79 17.50
C GLY A 365 12.43 -21.90 16.78
N HIS A 366 11.94 -22.42 15.65
CA HIS A 366 12.66 -23.44 14.88
C HIS A 366 13.76 -22.82 14.00
N ARG A 367 14.78 -23.63 13.72
CA ARG A 367 15.87 -23.29 12.79
C ARG A 367 15.62 -23.94 11.43
N TYR A 368 15.80 -23.17 10.36
CA TYR A 368 15.62 -23.63 8.99
C TYR A 368 16.92 -23.56 8.20
N ILE A 369 17.11 -24.51 7.29
CA ILE A 369 18.24 -24.58 6.36
C ILE A 369 17.73 -24.37 4.94
N VAL A 370 18.40 -23.51 4.19
CA VAL A 370 18.14 -23.23 2.78
C VAL A 370 19.29 -23.77 1.95
N GLY A 371 18.99 -24.43 0.84
CA GLY A 371 19.97 -24.88 -0.15
C GLY A 371 19.53 -24.58 -1.57
N VAL A 372 20.47 -24.14 -2.41
CA VAL A 372 20.26 -23.82 -3.83
C VAL A 372 21.33 -24.52 -4.67
N ARG A 373 20.89 -25.22 -5.73
CA ARG A 373 21.77 -25.96 -6.65
C ARG A 373 21.29 -25.86 -8.10
N ASN A 374 22.22 -26.10 -9.03
CA ASN A 374 21.95 -26.29 -10.47
C ASN A 374 21.22 -25.13 -11.18
N ILE A 375 21.27 -23.92 -10.63
CA ILE A 375 20.76 -22.70 -11.27
C ILE A 375 21.70 -22.27 -12.40
N ARG A 376 21.17 -22.14 -13.61
CA ARG A 376 21.94 -21.76 -14.80
C ARG A 376 22.17 -20.26 -14.86
N ASN A 377 23.15 -19.89 -15.67
CA ASN A 377 23.43 -18.50 -16.00
C ASN A 377 22.49 -18.06 -17.14
N ARG A 378 21.69 -17.01 -16.95
CA ARG A 378 20.74 -16.50 -17.95
C ARG A 378 21.39 -15.91 -19.21
N ARG A 379 22.68 -15.52 -19.14
CA ARG A 379 23.44 -15.05 -20.31
C ARG A 379 24.04 -16.21 -21.11
N ASN A 380 24.24 -17.37 -20.48
CA ASN A 380 24.72 -18.59 -21.12
C ASN A 380 24.14 -19.81 -20.41
N HIS A 381 23.02 -20.34 -20.93
CA HIS A 381 22.28 -21.44 -20.32
C HIS A 381 23.05 -22.77 -20.27
N SER A 382 24.25 -22.84 -20.88
CA SER A 382 25.11 -24.03 -20.86
C SER A 382 26.00 -24.11 -19.61
N ILE A 383 26.05 -23.06 -18.80
CA ILE A 383 26.84 -23.01 -17.56
C ILE A 383 25.96 -22.64 -16.36
N LEU A 384 26.43 -22.99 -15.16
CA LEU A 384 25.80 -22.57 -13.92
C LEU A 384 26.10 -21.10 -13.61
N ALA A 385 25.16 -20.44 -12.92
CA ALA A 385 25.43 -19.14 -12.31
C ALA A 385 26.61 -19.30 -11.31
N PRO A 386 27.58 -18.37 -11.27
CA PRO A 386 28.74 -18.50 -10.39
C PRO A 386 28.36 -18.61 -8.91
N THR A 387 29.01 -19.55 -8.22
CA THR A 387 28.98 -19.68 -6.75
C THR A 387 29.65 -18.44 -6.12
N PRO A 388 29.07 -17.82 -5.09
CA PRO A 388 29.72 -16.71 -4.40
C PRO A 388 31.03 -17.15 -3.74
N LYS A 389 32.08 -16.32 -3.86
CA LYS A 389 33.45 -16.68 -3.43
C LYS A 389 33.54 -17.15 -1.99
N GLY A 390 32.91 -16.44 -1.05
CA GLY A 390 32.93 -16.81 0.36
C GLY A 390 32.30 -18.19 0.63
N PHE A 391 31.17 -18.48 -0.04
CA PHE A 391 30.55 -19.80 0.05
C PHE A 391 31.43 -20.88 -0.60
N GLN A 392 32.04 -20.59 -1.75
CA GLN A 392 32.93 -21.52 -2.45
C GLN A 392 34.11 -21.93 -1.58
N ILE A 393 34.74 -20.99 -0.86
CA ILE A 393 35.85 -21.29 0.07
C ILE A 393 35.42 -22.34 1.11
N ILE A 394 34.23 -22.18 1.71
CA ILE A 394 33.73 -23.12 2.73
C ILE A 394 33.35 -24.46 2.10
N ARG A 395 32.59 -24.45 1.00
CA ARG A 395 32.09 -25.65 0.31
C ARG A 395 33.21 -26.55 -0.18
N ASP A 396 34.23 -25.96 -0.79
CA ASP A 396 35.35 -26.68 -1.41
C ASP A 396 36.54 -26.86 -0.44
N ASN A 397 36.40 -26.42 0.83
CA ASN A 397 37.43 -26.43 1.87
C ASN A 397 38.78 -25.84 1.39
N LEU A 398 38.71 -24.71 0.69
CA LEU A 398 39.87 -24.04 0.11
C LEU A 398 40.67 -23.32 1.20
N THR A 399 42.00 -23.25 1.04
CA THR A 399 42.83 -22.41 1.89
C THR A 399 42.52 -20.95 1.58
N CYS A 400 41.65 -20.33 2.39
CA CYS A 400 41.13 -18.99 2.15
C CYS A 400 42.23 -17.99 1.75
N ALA A 401 43.35 -17.94 2.49
CA ALA A 401 44.41 -16.94 2.28
C ALA A 401 45.08 -17.01 0.90
N THR A 402 44.99 -18.17 0.23
CA THR A 402 45.49 -18.37 -1.14
C THR A 402 44.47 -17.98 -2.21
N PHE A 403 43.20 -17.88 -1.83
CA PHE A 403 42.08 -17.59 -2.73
C PHE A 403 41.68 -16.11 -2.70
N ASP A 404 41.55 -15.51 -1.51
CA ASP A 404 41.26 -14.08 -1.34
C ASP A 404 41.65 -13.61 0.08
N GLU A 405 42.83 -13.00 0.22
CA GLU A 405 43.35 -12.55 1.52
C GLU A 405 42.44 -11.55 2.25
N THR A 406 41.63 -10.77 1.51
CA THR A 406 40.73 -9.78 2.10
C THR A 406 39.54 -10.46 2.77
N LEU A 407 38.98 -11.49 2.13
CA LEU A 407 37.89 -12.28 2.72
C LEU A 407 38.35 -13.04 3.97
N CYS A 408 39.60 -13.46 4.08
CA CYS A 408 40.06 -14.25 5.22
C CYS A 408 40.26 -13.45 6.51
N ARG A 409 40.33 -12.13 6.40
CA ARG A 409 40.33 -11.22 7.56
C ARG A 409 38.92 -11.04 8.14
N HIS A 410 37.90 -11.54 7.45
CA HIS A 410 36.53 -11.48 7.90
C HIS A 410 36.33 -12.34 9.15
N HIS A 411 35.84 -11.70 10.21
CA HIS A 411 35.70 -12.30 11.55
C HIS A 411 34.85 -13.59 11.61
N GLN A 412 33.90 -13.76 10.68
CA GLN A 412 32.96 -14.89 10.65
C GLN A 412 33.53 -16.18 10.04
N TYR A 413 34.65 -16.12 9.30
CA TYR A 413 35.13 -17.23 8.47
C TYR A 413 35.25 -18.55 9.25
N VAL A 414 35.95 -18.54 10.40
CA VAL A 414 36.22 -19.74 11.21
C VAL A 414 34.93 -20.32 11.78
N GLN A 415 34.05 -19.47 12.32
CA GLN A 415 32.78 -19.89 12.91
C GLN A 415 31.87 -20.50 11.86
N LEU A 416 31.75 -19.85 10.70
CA LEU A 416 30.91 -20.35 9.60
C LEU A 416 31.41 -21.69 9.10
N GLN A 417 32.72 -21.86 8.88
CA GLN A 417 33.26 -23.15 8.47
C GLN A 417 32.79 -24.29 9.39
N GLN A 418 32.81 -24.08 10.71
CA GLN A 418 32.31 -25.06 11.67
C GLN A 418 30.79 -25.28 11.56
N ILE A 419 30.00 -24.21 11.45
CA ILE A 419 28.54 -24.30 11.28
C ILE A 419 28.19 -25.08 10.02
N TYR A 420 28.84 -24.82 8.89
CA TYR A 420 28.55 -25.51 7.64
C TYR A 420 28.84 -27.01 7.72
N HIS A 421 30.02 -27.39 8.22
CA HIS A 421 30.40 -28.80 8.32
C HIS A 421 29.60 -29.59 9.36
N ARG A 422 29.10 -28.93 10.42
CA ARG A 422 28.34 -29.59 11.49
C ARG A 422 26.82 -29.57 11.25
N ASN A 423 26.29 -28.46 10.76
CA ASN A 423 24.87 -28.15 10.86
C ASN A 423 24.16 -28.04 9.50
N ILE A 424 24.86 -27.63 8.43
CA ILE A 424 24.22 -27.33 7.13
C ILE A 424 24.47 -28.46 6.12
N PHE A 425 25.74 -28.76 5.81
CA PHE A 425 26.08 -29.75 4.79
C PHE A 425 25.56 -31.16 5.11
N PRO A 426 25.69 -31.69 6.34
CA PRO A 426 25.18 -33.03 6.65
C PRO A 426 23.68 -33.18 6.34
N VAL A 427 22.88 -32.15 6.65
CA VAL A 427 21.44 -32.15 6.39
C VAL A 427 21.16 -32.11 4.88
N LEU A 428 21.80 -31.22 4.14
CA LEU A 428 21.60 -31.14 2.68
C LEU A 428 22.02 -32.43 1.96
N LEU A 429 23.12 -33.06 2.39
CA LEU A 429 23.60 -34.32 1.82
C LEU A 429 22.61 -35.49 2.05
N GLN A 430 21.89 -35.51 3.17
CA GLN A 430 20.83 -36.50 3.42
C GLN A 430 19.67 -36.38 2.41
N TYR A 431 19.43 -35.18 1.89
CA TYR A 431 18.39 -34.89 0.89
C TYR A 431 18.88 -34.96 -0.55
N GLY A 432 20.01 -35.63 -0.81
CA GLY A 432 20.51 -35.89 -2.15
C GLY A 432 21.19 -34.69 -2.82
N PHE A 433 21.47 -33.60 -2.08
CA PHE A 433 22.39 -32.58 -2.56
C PHE A 433 23.81 -33.16 -2.51
N VAL A 434 24.67 -32.78 -3.46
CA VAL A 434 26.09 -33.12 -3.45
C VAL A 434 26.90 -31.84 -3.43
N LEU A 435 27.96 -31.79 -2.62
CA LEU A 435 28.72 -30.56 -2.36
C LEU A 435 29.06 -29.76 -3.64
N PRO A 436 29.60 -30.35 -4.73
CA PRO A 436 29.97 -29.57 -5.92
C PRO A 436 28.79 -28.89 -6.64
N GLN A 437 27.56 -29.37 -6.45
CA GLN A 437 26.36 -28.82 -7.09
C GLN A 437 25.72 -27.68 -6.27
N ILE A 438 26.06 -27.56 -4.98
CA ILE A 438 25.50 -26.51 -4.12
C ILE A 438 26.12 -25.18 -4.52
N GLN A 439 25.29 -24.22 -4.97
CA GLN A 439 25.75 -22.88 -5.33
C GLN A 439 25.67 -21.91 -4.16
N ILE A 440 24.70 -22.09 -3.27
CA ILE A 440 24.62 -21.36 -2.01
C ILE A 440 23.74 -22.14 -1.03
N ALA A 441 24.06 -22.06 0.25
CA ALA A 441 23.24 -22.58 1.34
C ALA A 441 23.46 -21.72 2.59
N TRP A 442 22.50 -21.65 3.49
CA TRP A 442 22.60 -20.95 4.78
C TRP A 442 21.51 -21.44 5.75
N GLN A 443 21.48 -20.89 6.95
CA GLN A 443 20.44 -21.16 7.94
C GLN A 443 19.90 -19.87 8.57
N PHE A 444 18.68 -19.93 9.09
CA PHE A 444 18.07 -18.86 9.88
C PHE A 444 17.10 -19.41 10.94
N THR A 445 16.89 -18.65 12.00
CA THR A 445 16.00 -19.00 13.11
C THR A 445 14.72 -18.16 13.07
N VAL A 446 13.57 -18.80 13.20
CA VAL A 446 12.26 -18.12 13.23
C VAL A 446 12.00 -17.59 14.63
N LYS A 447 11.48 -16.36 14.73
CA LYS A 447 11.19 -15.71 16.02
C LYS A 447 10.12 -16.47 16.83
N SER A 448 10.16 -16.30 18.14
CA SER A 448 9.15 -16.84 19.04
C SER A 448 7.82 -16.10 18.96
N LYS A 449 6.77 -16.73 19.49
CA LYS A 449 5.47 -16.09 19.72
C LYS A 449 5.60 -14.79 20.50
N ASN A 450 6.45 -14.79 21.53
CA ASN A 450 6.60 -13.64 22.42
C ASN A 450 7.21 -12.45 21.69
N ALA A 451 8.28 -12.65 20.92
CA ALA A 451 8.89 -11.59 20.11
C ALA A 451 7.90 -10.99 19.09
N THR A 452 6.92 -11.78 18.63
CA THR A 452 5.89 -11.31 17.70
C THR A 452 4.79 -10.51 18.42
N LEU A 453 4.25 -11.03 19.54
CA LEU A 453 3.00 -10.52 20.11
C LEU A 453 3.17 -9.69 21.39
N GLN A 454 4.39 -9.50 21.90
CA GLN A 454 4.62 -8.79 23.17
C GLN A 454 3.96 -7.39 23.25
N PHE A 455 4.02 -6.60 22.17
CA PHE A 455 3.42 -5.27 22.14
C PHE A 455 1.90 -5.34 22.22
N ALA A 456 1.31 -6.24 21.43
CA ALA A 456 -0.13 -6.43 21.41
C ALA A 456 -0.66 -7.00 22.74
N ASN A 457 0.07 -7.93 23.36
CA ASN A 457 -0.26 -8.49 24.67
C ASN A 457 -0.18 -7.44 25.78
N THR A 458 0.81 -6.54 25.72
CA THR A 458 0.93 -5.41 26.65
C THR A 458 -0.27 -4.47 26.51
N ILE A 459 -0.63 -4.10 25.28
CA ILE A 459 -1.82 -3.28 25.01
C ILE A 459 -3.08 -3.97 25.53
N ARG A 460 -3.32 -5.24 25.18
CA ARG A 460 -4.48 -6.02 25.65
C ARG A 460 -4.57 -6.04 27.18
N SER A 461 -3.44 -6.21 27.87
CA SER A 461 -3.38 -6.21 29.34
C SER A 461 -3.73 -4.86 29.95
N ILE A 462 -3.25 -3.76 29.36
CA ILE A 462 -3.60 -2.39 29.77
C ILE A 462 -5.09 -2.15 29.54
N LEU A 463 -5.61 -2.47 28.35
CA LEU A 463 -7.02 -2.32 28.01
C LEU A 463 -7.93 -3.11 28.95
N TYR A 464 -7.58 -4.37 29.26
CA TYR A 464 -8.33 -5.20 30.20
C TYR A 464 -8.34 -4.62 31.61
N THR A 465 -7.21 -4.08 32.07
CA THR A 465 -7.11 -3.44 33.39
C THR A 465 -7.97 -2.17 33.46
N LEU A 466 -7.94 -1.35 32.40
CA LEU A 466 -8.79 -0.15 32.29
C LEU A 466 -10.27 -0.50 32.23
N TRP A 467 -10.62 -1.60 31.58
CA TRP A 467 -12.00 -2.09 31.51
C TRP A 467 -12.55 -2.48 32.89
N LEU A 468 -11.74 -3.17 33.69
CA LEU A 468 -12.12 -3.65 35.01
C LEU A 468 -12.07 -2.57 36.11
N SER A 469 -11.39 -1.45 35.90
CA SER A 469 -11.24 -0.44 36.95
C SER A 469 -12.58 0.23 37.25
N ALA A 470 -12.92 0.33 38.54
CA ALA A 470 -14.13 1.01 39.01
C ALA A 470 -13.94 2.53 39.18
N ASP A 471 -12.69 3.01 39.15
CA ASP A 471 -12.35 4.39 39.46
C ASP A 471 -12.54 5.34 38.27
N ASN A 472 -13.14 6.50 38.59
CA ASN A 472 -13.44 7.65 37.73
C ASN A 472 -14.05 7.37 36.34
N GLN A 473 -15.38 7.46 36.27
CA GLN A 473 -16.15 7.47 35.00
C GLN A 473 -15.68 8.51 33.98
N ALA A 474 -15.01 9.58 34.40
CA ALA A 474 -14.55 10.67 33.52
C ALA A 474 -13.42 10.25 32.56
N ASP A 475 -12.59 9.27 32.94
CA ASP A 475 -11.45 8.80 32.15
C ASP A 475 -11.77 7.53 31.34
N LYS A 476 -12.98 6.98 31.51
CA LYS A 476 -13.43 5.83 30.74
C LYS A 476 -13.77 6.24 29.30
N PRO A 477 -13.59 5.31 28.33
CA PRO A 477 -14.12 5.50 26.98
C PRO A 477 -15.62 5.84 27.02
N ARG A 478 -16.01 6.87 26.26
CA ARG A 478 -17.41 7.33 26.21
C ARG A 478 -17.83 7.67 24.79
N ILE A 479 -19.07 7.35 24.45
CA ILE A 479 -19.62 7.63 23.12
C ILE A 479 -20.30 9.00 23.12
N GLU A 480 -20.06 9.75 22.05
CA GLU A 480 -20.83 10.93 21.65
C GLU A 480 -21.39 10.70 20.24
N ILE A 481 -22.62 11.13 19.99
CA ILE A 481 -23.23 11.04 18.66
C ILE A 481 -23.14 12.41 18.01
N ASP A 482 -22.52 12.46 16.83
CA ASP A 482 -22.41 13.68 16.04
C ASP A 482 -23.64 13.87 15.16
N GLU A 483 -24.12 12.78 14.55
CA GLU A 483 -25.18 12.83 13.56
C GLU A 483 -26.04 11.57 13.58
N ILE A 484 -27.35 11.77 13.54
CA ILE A 484 -28.33 10.72 13.24
C ILE A 484 -29.06 11.11 11.96
N ARG A 485 -28.96 10.29 10.93
CA ARG A 485 -29.75 10.42 9.70
C ARG A 485 -30.82 9.35 9.65
N GLU A 486 -32.06 9.80 9.60
CA GLU A 486 -33.24 8.95 9.39
C GLU A 486 -33.56 8.81 7.90
N TYR A 487 -34.09 7.67 7.51
CA TYR A 487 -34.47 7.34 6.15
C TYR A 487 -35.87 6.71 6.11
N ASP A 488 -36.62 6.97 5.03
CA ASP A 488 -37.95 6.38 4.88
C ASP A 488 -37.88 4.94 4.36
N CYS A 489 -38.41 4.00 5.15
CA CYS A 489 -38.48 2.60 4.79
C CYS A 489 -39.71 2.23 3.93
N LYS A 490 -40.68 3.14 3.71
CA LYS A 490 -41.92 2.84 2.96
C LYS A 490 -41.66 2.42 1.50
N HIS A 491 -40.69 3.05 0.84
CA HIS A 491 -40.21 2.62 -0.49
C HIS A 491 -39.13 1.53 -0.39
N SER A 492 -38.41 1.51 0.73
CA SER A 492 -37.18 0.75 0.92
C SER A 492 -37.35 -0.66 1.49
N LEU A 493 -38.55 -1.05 1.97
CA LEU A 493 -38.83 -2.44 2.35
C LEU A 493 -38.87 -3.39 1.13
N LYS A 494 -39.17 -2.85 -0.07
CA LYS A 494 -39.04 -3.58 -1.34
C LYS A 494 -37.64 -3.47 -1.94
N GLU A 495 -36.92 -2.37 -1.68
CA GLU A 495 -35.61 -2.06 -2.29
C GLU A 495 -34.40 -2.32 -1.36
N ARG A 496 -34.64 -2.80 -0.12
CA ARG A 496 -33.65 -3.05 0.95
C ARG A 496 -32.84 -1.80 1.29
N GLY A 497 -33.35 -0.97 2.22
CA GLY A 497 -32.73 0.30 2.63
C GLY A 497 -32.11 0.32 4.03
N TRP A 498 -31.58 1.47 4.42
CA TRP A 498 -31.26 1.80 5.82
C TRP A 498 -32.47 2.51 6.44
N VAL A 499 -32.79 2.24 7.71
CA VAL A 499 -33.71 3.10 8.48
C VAL A 499 -32.95 4.25 9.10
N ARG A 500 -31.74 3.98 9.60
CA ARG A 500 -30.94 4.97 10.33
C ARG A 500 -29.47 4.77 10.08
N LYS A 501 -28.76 5.88 9.93
CA LYS A 501 -27.31 5.97 10.01
C LYS A 501 -26.94 6.82 11.22
N ILE A 502 -26.09 6.28 12.08
CA ILE A 502 -25.56 6.96 13.26
C ILE A 502 -24.07 7.16 13.02
N HIS A 503 -23.62 8.40 13.07
CA HIS A 503 -22.21 8.74 13.10
C HIS A 503 -21.89 9.32 14.48
N GLY A 504 -20.82 8.84 15.09
CA GLY A 504 -20.40 9.27 16.40
C GLY A 504 -18.92 9.01 16.62
N GLN A 505 -18.48 9.34 17.82
CA GLN A 505 -17.10 9.26 18.23
C GLN A 505 -17.00 8.64 19.63
N VAL A 506 -15.97 7.82 19.83
CA VAL A 506 -15.58 7.37 21.17
C VAL A 506 -14.43 8.25 21.64
N PHE A 507 -14.69 9.02 22.69
CA PHE A 507 -13.68 9.80 23.39
C PHE A 507 -12.96 8.95 24.41
N ASN A 508 -11.78 9.41 24.84
CA ASN A 508 -10.96 8.77 25.89
C ASN A 508 -10.47 7.36 25.52
N VAL A 509 -10.30 7.06 24.23
CA VAL A 509 -9.69 5.79 23.80
C VAL A 509 -8.21 5.81 24.18
N PRO A 510 -7.65 4.81 24.88
CA PRO A 510 -6.25 4.80 25.27
C PRO A 510 -5.30 4.93 24.06
N LEU A 511 -4.40 5.90 24.12
CA LEU A 511 -3.38 6.13 23.10
C LEU A 511 -2.07 5.47 23.53
N PHE A 512 -1.50 4.63 22.65
CA PHE A 512 -0.21 3.96 22.85
C PHE A 512 0.89 4.50 21.93
N LEU A 513 0.52 5.36 20.98
CA LEU A 513 1.44 6.10 20.12
C LEU A 513 2.05 7.30 20.84
N GLU A 514 3.17 7.82 20.38
CA GLU A 514 3.77 9.04 20.94
C GLU A 514 2.87 10.27 20.74
N LYS A 515 2.13 10.32 19.64
CA LYS A 515 1.21 11.40 19.26
C LYS A 515 -0.03 10.82 18.61
N ASP A 516 -1.17 11.46 18.84
CA ASP A 516 -2.41 11.11 18.15
C ASP A 516 -2.46 11.75 16.75
N THR A 517 -1.56 11.31 15.87
CA THR A 517 -1.49 11.76 14.47
C THR A 517 -1.11 10.61 13.56
N PRO A 518 -1.60 10.58 12.31
CA PRO A 518 -1.16 9.61 11.30
C PRO A 518 0.37 9.55 11.16
N GLY A 519 0.94 8.36 11.24
CA GLY A 519 2.38 8.12 11.11
C GLY A 519 3.20 8.31 12.39
N SER A 520 2.57 8.41 13.56
CA SER A 520 3.28 8.35 14.85
C SER A 520 3.80 6.94 15.17
N LYS A 521 4.85 6.83 15.99
CA LYS A 521 5.36 5.54 16.51
C LYS A 521 4.59 5.11 17.74
N LEU A 522 4.64 3.80 18.05
CA LEU A 522 4.40 3.33 19.41
C LEU A 522 5.36 4.03 20.40
N SER A 523 4.87 4.28 21.60
CA SER A 523 5.67 4.79 22.70
C SER A 523 6.78 3.81 23.08
N HIS A 524 7.94 4.35 23.47
CA HIS A 524 9.06 3.57 23.98
C HIS A 524 9.59 4.16 25.30
N PRO A 525 9.54 3.41 26.43
CA PRO A 525 8.92 2.08 26.58
C PRO A 525 7.40 2.13 26.33
N LEU A 526 6.82 0.99 25.92
CA LEU A 526 5.40 0.90 25.59
C LEU A 526 4.54 1.18 26.83
N ARG A 527 3.69 2.20 26.73
CA ARG A 527 2.74 2.62 27.76
C ARG A 527 1.59 3.41 27.14
N GLN A 528 0.53 3.62 27.90
CA GLN A 528 -0.47 4.62 27.55
C GLN A 528 0.17 6.03 27.67
N THR A 529 0.14 6.81 26.59
CA THR A 529 0.69 8.18 26.52
C THR A 529 -0.37 9.26 26.68
N GLY A 530 -1.64 8.89 26.51
CA GLY A 530 -2.78 9.80 26.59
C GLY A 530 -4.05 9.11 26.14
N THR A 531 -4.92 9.88 25.49
CA THR A 531 -6.15 9.39 24.88
C THR A 531 -6.31 9.91 23.46
N SER A 532 -7.16 9.22 22.70
CA SER A 532 -7.56 9.53 21.33
C SER A 532 -9.08 9.58 21.22
N VAL A 533 -9.55 10.09 20.09
CA VAL A 533 -10.97 10.11 19.70
C VAL A 533 -11.13 9.28 18.44
N VAL A 534 -12.00 8.29 18.49
CA VAL A 534 -12.19 7.32 17.40
C VAL A 534 -13.59 7.45 16.81
N PRO A 535 -13.72 7.94 15.56
CA PRO A 535 -15.00 8.01 14.88
C PRO A 535 -15.48 6.63 14.45
N PHE A 536 -16.80 6.43 14.47
CA PHE A 536 -17.47 5.22 14.03
C PHE A 536 -18.77 5.53 13.28
N THR A 537 -19.26 4.53 12.56
CA THR A 537 -20.57 4.55 11.90
C THR A 537 -21.36 3.30 12.28
N VAL A 538 -22.65 3.45 12.58
CA VAL A 538 -23.61 2.35 12.77
C VAL A 538 -24.77 2.50 11.80
N LEU A 539 -25.19 1.40 11.19
CA LEU A 539 -26.20 1.33 10.14
C LEU A 539 -27.28 0.33 10.55
N LEU A 540 -28.52 0.81 10.64
CA LEU A 540 -29.69 0.02 10.98
C LEU A 540 -30.46 -0.28 9.69
N PRO A 541 -30.70 -1.54 9.32
CA PRO A 541 -31.46 -1.88 8.12
C PRO A 541 -32.97 -1.65 8.28
N CYS A 542 -33.66 -1.39 7.17
CA CYS A 542 -35.12 -1.19 7.15
C CYS A 542 -35.91 -2.43 7.57
N SER A 543 -35.34 -3.63 7.46
CA SER A 543 -35.96 -4.86 7.94
C SER A 543 -36.32 -4.83 9.43
N LEU A 544 -35.63 -4.01 10.23
CA LEU A 544 -35.94 -3.78 11.65
C LEU A 544 -37.20 -2.93 11.89
N CYS A 545 -37.75 -2.28 10.87
CA CYS A 545 -39.02 -1.55 11.00
C CYS A 545 -40.24 -2.49 11.01
N GLN A 546 -40.07 -3.75 10.60
CA GLN A 546 -41.14 -4.73 10.60
C GLN A 546 -41.45 -5.18 12.03
N THR A 547 -42.73 -5.22 12.39
CA THR A 547 -43.18 -5.59 13.73
C THR A 547 -42.66 -6.97 14.11
N GLY A 548 -41.96 -7.06 15.24
CA GLY A 548 -41.42 -8.31 15.78
C GLY A 548 -39.98 -8.64 15.33
N ASN A 549 -39.40 -7.88 14.39
CA ASN A 549 -38.00 -8.06 14.02
C ASN A 549 -37.07 -7.38 15.03
N GLN A 550 -36.00 -8.08 15.40
CA GLN A 550 -34.89 -7.55 16.20
C GLN A 550 -33.58 -7.83 15.48
N ALA A 551 -32.54 -7.09 15.85
CA ALA A 551 -31.21 -7.32 15.35
C ALA A 551 -30.72 -8.69 15.81
N SER A 552 -30.25 -9.46 14.84
CA SER A 552 -29.75 -10.82 15.02
C SER A 552 -28.24 -10.85 15.26
N MET A 553 -27.54 -9.79 14.86
CA MET A 553 -26.08 -9.70 14.94
C MET A 553 -25.62 -8.23 14.96
N LEU A 554 -24.54 -7.97 15.68
CA LEU A 554 -23.72 -6.78 15.51
C LEU A 554 -22.50 -7.15 14.65
N LEU A 555 -22.49 -6.70 13.39
CA LEU A 555 -21.48 -7.06 12.40
C LEU A 555 -20.51 -5.89 12.17
N GLN A 556 -19.24 -6.08 12.51
CA GLN A 556 -18.20 -5.11 12.13
C GLN A 556 -17.81 -5.32 10.67
N TYR A 557 -17.84 -4.25 9.87
CA TYR A 557 -17.29 -4.25 8.52
C TYR A 557 -15.91 -3.56 8.45
N GLY A 558 -14.94 -4.25 7.86
CA GLY A 558 -13.61 -3.73 7.53
C GLY A 558 -13.50 -3.18 6.11
N HIS A 559 -13.08 -1.93 5.96
CA HIS A 559 -12.96 -1.28 4.65
C HIS A 559 -11.72 -1.73 3.85
N GLY A 560 -11.75 -1.50 2.53
CA GLY A 560 -10.68 -1.82 1.58
C GLY A 560 -9.44 -0.92 1.68
N LEU A 561 -8.48 -1.13 0.78
CA LEU A 561 -7.18 -0.44 0.80
C LEU A 561 -7.34 1.08 0.75
N MET A 562 -6.83 1.78 1.77
CA MET A 562 -6.93 3.25 1.90
C MET A 562 -8.37 3.78 1.84
N GLY A 563 -9.33 2.95 2.23
CA GLY A 563 -10.75 3.28 2.26
C GLY A 563 -11.17 4.05 3.51
N SER A 564 -12.46 3.97 3.81
CA SER A 564 -13.03 4.49 5.06
C SER A 564 -14.24 3.67 5.50
N GLN A 565 -14.71 3.90 6.73
CA GLN A 565 -15.98 3.41 7.26
C GLN A 565 -17.18 3.67 6.35
N GLY A 566 -17.08 4.62 5.41
CA GLY A 566 -18.10 4.90 4.41
C GLY A 566 -18.46 3.68 3.54
N GLU A 567 -17.53 2.76 3.31
CA GLU A 567 -17.75 1.54 2.52
C GLU A 567 -18.79 0.58 3.11
N ALA A 568 -19.04 0.65 4.42
CA ALA A 568 -20.07 -0.13 5.11
C ALA A 568 -21.49 0.13 4.55
N GLN A 569 -21.69 1.24 3.83
CA GLN A 569 -22.96 1.62 3.22
C GLN A 569 -23.19 1.01 1.83
N SER A 570 -22.24 0.24 1.31
CA SER A 570 -22.33 -0.38 -0.02
C SER A 570 -23.56 -1.27 -0.18
N ASP A 571 -24.05 -1.38 -1.42
CA ASP A 571 -25.36 -2.01 -1.69
C ASP A 571 -25.40 -3.49 -1.31
N TYR A 572 -24.30 -4.24 -1.43
CA TYR A 572 -24.29 -5.66 -1.04
C TYR A 572 -24.37 -5.84 0.48
N LEU A 573 -23.70 -5.00 1.26
CA LEU A 573 -23.82 -4.97 2.72
C LEU A 573 -25.20 -4.50 3.18
N LYS A 574 -25.79 -3.55 2.47
CA LYS A 574 -27.18 -3.12 2.71
C LYS A 574 -28.17 -4.26 2.49
N ARG A 575 -27.99 -5.05 1.43
CA ARG A 575 -28.80 -6.26 1.18
C ARG A 575 -28.59 -7.29 2.28
N MET A 576 -27.32 -7.60 2.58
CA MET A 576 -26.92 -8.50 3.68
C MET A 576 -27.60 -8.12 5.01
N ALA A 577 -27.51 -6.85 5.40
CA ALA A 577 -28.10 -6.33 6.63
C ALA A 577 -29.62 -6.51 6.67
N ASN A 578 -30.33 -6.24 5.57
CA ASN A 578 -31.79 -6.38 5.53
C ASN A 578 -32.25 -7.84 5.52
N ASP A 579 -31.57 -8.71 4.78
CA ASP A 579 -31.99 -10.11 4.66
C ASP A 579 -31.73 -10.90 5.94
N TYR A 580 -30.76 -10.46 6.75
CA TYR A 580 -30.38 -11.13 7.98
C TYR A 580 -30.70 -10.35 9.27
N ASN A 581 -31.29 -9.16 9.19
CA ASN A 581 -31.48 -8.26 10.34
C ASN A 581 -30.17 -7.93 11.09
N ALA A 582 -29.06 -7.80 10.35
CA ALA A 582 -27.77 -7.47 10.96
C ALA A 582 -27.59 -5.95 11.07
N VAL A 583 -27.16 -5.48 12.24
CA VAL A 583 -26.70 -4.09 12.42
C VAL A 583 -25.24 -4.04 12.02
N ILE A 584 -24.91 -3.21 11.03
CA ILE A 584 -23.53 -3.06 10.56
C ILE A 584 -22.90 -1.86 11.26
N TRP A 585 -21.66 -2.02 11.71
CA TRP A 585 -20.85 -0.91 12.18
C TRP A 585 -19.44 -0.95 11.61
N ALA A 586 -18.77 0.20 11.57
CA ALA A 586 -17.42 0.32 11.03
C ALA A 586 -16.63 1.45 11.70
N VAL A 587 -15.31 1.32 11.64
CA VAL A 587 -14.31 2.33 11.98
C VAL A 587 -13.28 2.39 10.86
N ASP A 588 -12.50 3.47 10.80
CA ASP A 588 -11.39 3.58 9.88
C ASP A 588 -10.18 2.78 10.37
N TRP A 589 -9.51 2.05 9.47
CA TRP A 589 -8.24 1.37 9.75
C TRP A 589 -7.14 2.40 9.92
N ARG A 590 -6.87 2.82 11.16
CA ARG A 590 -5.73 3.69 11.44
C ARG A 590 -4.44 3.12 10.85
N GLY A 591 -3.69 3.95 10.15
CA GLY A 591 -2.49 3.55 9.40
C GLY A 591 -2.78 3.13 7.95
N MET A 592 -4.00 2.72 7.61
CA MET A 592 -4.39 2.23 6.29
C MET A 592 -5.75 2.75 5.81
N SER A 593 -6.15 3.93 6.27
CA SER A 593 -7.33 4.66 5.84
C SER A 593 -7.01 5.75 4.81
N GLN A 594 -8.03 6.36 4.23
CA GLN A 594 -7.88 7.52 3.35
C GLN A 594 -7.13 8.70 4.01
N TYR A 595 -7.16 8.78 5.34
CA TYR A 595 -6.50 9.82 6.12
C TYR A 595 -5.00 9.57 6.29
N ASP A 596 -4.54 8.34 6.06
CA ASP A 596 -3.14 7.92 6.21
C ASP A 596 -2.35 8.02 4.88
N ILE A 597 -3.04 8.17 3.74
CA ILE A 597 -2.43 8.18 2.39
C ILE A 597 -1.21 9.09 2.32
N LEU A 598 -1.32 10.33 2.82
CA LEU A 598 -0.22 11.29 2.76
C LEU A 598 0.99 10.83 3.58
N SER A 599 0.76 10.30 4.79
CA SER A 599 1.84 9.79 5.66
C SER A 599 2.52 8.57 5.05
N VAL A 600 1.74 7.65 4.46
CA VAL A 600 2.28 6.45 3.78
C VAL A 600 3.11 6.84 2.54
N PHE A 601 2.62 7.74 1.69
CA PHE A 601 3.41 8.18 0.53
C PHE A 601 4.63 8.99 0.93
N LYS A 602 4.54 9.83 1.97
CA LYS A 602 5.71 10.54 2.51
C LYS A 602 6.79 9.54 2.94
N MET A 603 6.39 8.52 3.69
CA MET A 603 7.28 7.44 4.12
C MET A 603 7.93 6.74 2.92
N LEU A 604 7.16 6.25 1.95
CA LEU A 604 7.74 5.52 0.82
C LEU A 604 8.67 6.37 -0.06
N LEU A 605 8.32 7.65 -0.27
CA LEU A 605 9.06 8.55 -1.17
C LEU A 605 10.33 9.14 -0.55
N PHE A 606 10.34 9.34 0.77
CA PHE A 606 11.37 10.13 1.43
C PHE A 606 11.96 9.47 2.68
N GLU A 607 11.19 8.62 3.35
CA GLU A 607 11.52 8.04 4.66
C GLU A 607 11.25 6.52 4.74
N PRO A 608 11.70 5.67 3.78
CA PRO A 608 11.36 4.25 3.76
C PRO A 608 11.89 3.43 4.96
N ASP A 609 12.89 3.93 5.67
CA ASP A 609 13.36 3.39 6.95
C ASP A 609 12.36 3.63 8.10
N HIS A 610 11.42 4.57 7.96
CA HIS A 610 10.38 4.86 8.95
C HIS A 610 9.20 3.88 8.87
N PHE A 611 9.38 2.73 8.20
CA PHE A 611 8.32 1.78 7.89
C PHE A 611 7.47 1.37 9.08
N ALA A 612 8.07 1.25 10.26
CA ALA A 612 7.38 0.85 11.48
C ALA A 612 6.19 1.77 11.84
N LEU A 613 6.12 3.01 11.35
CA LEU A 613 4.94 3.86 11.53
C LEU A 613 3.64 3.15 11.10
N LEU A 614 3.70 2.34 10.04
CA LEU A 614 2.53 1.72 9.45
C LEU A 614 1.96 0.61 10.37
N PRO A 615 2.70 -0.47 10.69
CA PRO A 615 2.21 -1.49 11.62
C PRO A 615 1.98 -0.95 13.04
N HIS A 616 2.70 0.10 13.49
CA HIS A 616 2.41 0.77 14.77
C HIS A 616 1.03 1.43 14.80
N ASN A 617 0.67 2.18 13.75
CA ASN A 617 -0.66 2.80 13.66
C ASN A 617 -1.76 1.76 13.46
N ILE A 618 -1.49 0.67 12.74
CA ILE A 618 -2.43 -0.45 12.61
C ILE A 618 -2.68 -1.11 13.97
N LEU A 619 -1.64 -1.38 14.77
CA LEU A 619 -1.81 -1.95 16.11
C LEU A 619 -2.62 -1.02 17.03
N GLN A 620 -2.41 0.30 16.95
CA GLN A 620 -3.31 1.28 17.59
C GLN A 620 -4.74 1.16 17.05
N GLY A 621 -4.93 1.02 15.74
CA GLY A 621 -6.23 0.83 15.11
C GLY A 621 -6.97 -0.44 15.56
N LEU A 622 -6.26 -1.55 15.82
CA LEU A 622 -6.84 -2.77 16.39
C LEU A 622 -7.36 -2.52 17.82
N SER A 623 -6.59 -1.77 18.62
CA SER A 623 -7.00 -1.28 19.94
C SER A 623 -8.22 -0.36 19.84
N ASP A 624 -8.19 0.60 18.92
CA ASP A 624 -9.27 1.57 18.69
C ASP A 624 -10.59 0.85 18.39
N ALA A 625 -10.59 -0.06 17.41
CA ALA A 625 -11.76 -0.85 17.05
C ALA A 625 -12.29 -1.69 18.22
N THR A 626 -11.39 -2.30 19.00
CA THR A 626 -11.75 -3.12 20.17
C THR A 626 -12.41 -2.27 21.27
N VAL A 627 -11.85 -1.10 21.58
CA VAL A 627 -12.40 -0.18 22.58
C VAL A 627 -13.74 0.40 22.13
N VAL A 628 -13.91 0.72 20.84
CA VAL A 628 -15.21 1.16 20.31
C VAL A 628 -16.27 0.09 20.52
N LEU A 629 -16.00 -1.16 20.13
CA LEU A 629 -16.92 -2.28 20.34
C LEU A 629 -17.26 -2.46 21.81
N TRP A 630 -16.25 -2.47 22.68
CA TRP A 630 -16.45 -2.58 24.12
C TRP A 630 -17.36 -1.47 24.64
N THR A 631 -17.08 -0.21 24.28
CA THR A 631 -17.86 0.95 24.73
C THR A 631 -19.32 0.86 24.26
N MET A 632 -19.57 0.42 23.03
CA MET A 632 -20.91 0.17 22.51
C MET A 632 -21.67 -0.90 23.30
N LEU A 633 -20.97 -1.90 23.82
CA LEU A 633 -21.59 -2.99 24.57
C LEU A 633 -21.74 -2.69 26.07
N SER A 634 -20.83 -1.95 26.70
CA SER A 634 -20.92 -1.62 28.14
C SER A 634 -21.80 -0.43 28.46
N GLY A 635 -22.02 0.45 27.49
CA GLY A 635 -22.75 1.68 27.71
C GLY A 635 -24.26 1.51 27.61
N ASN A 636 -24.97 2.59 27.92
CA ASN A 636 -26.38 2.76 27.55
C ASN A 636 -26.58 2.78 26.02
N PHE A 637 -25.55 2.58 25.19
CA PHE A 637 -25.64 2.63 23.74
C PHE A 637 -26.71 1.67 23.19
N LEU A 638 -26.76 0.42 23.68
CA LEU A 638 -27.82 -0.53 23.32
C LEU A 638 -29.21 -0.10 23.80
N GLU A 639 -29.29 0.77 24.82
CA GLU A 639 -30.52 1.27 25.42
C GLU A 639 -30.92 2.66 24.89
N TRP A 640 -30.07 3.31 24.09
CA TRP A 640 -30.28 4.67 23.59
C TRP A 640 -31.50 4.76 22.68
N GLU A 641 -32.14 5.93 22.67
CA GLU A 641 -33.25 6.23 21.75
C GLU A 641 -32.83 6.05 20.28
N ALA A 642 -31.58 6.39 19.95
CA ALA A 642 -30.98 6.15 18.64
C ALA A 642 -30.87 4.66 18.26
N MET A 643 -30.91 3.75 19.24
CA MET A 643 -30.93 2.29 19.07
C MET A 643 -32.33 1.71 19.30
N GLN A 644 -33.38 2.52 19.13
CA GLN A 644 -34.77 2.08 19.10
C GLN A 644 -35.42 2.36 17.73
N VAL A 645 -36.19 1.40 17.23
CA VAL A 645 -37.03 1.56 16.04
C VAL A 645 -38.48 1.35 16.46
N ASN A 646 -39.36 2.31 16.16
CA ASN A 646 -40.76 2.30 16.61
C ASN A 646 -40.90 2.07 18.13
N SER A 647 -40.07 2.75 18.93
CA SER A 647 -40.00 2.61 20.40
C SER A 647 -39.70 1.19 20.90
N THR A 648 -39.15 0.34 20.02
CA THR A 648 -38.68 -1.01 20.35
C THR A 648 -37.16 -1.03 20.28
N PRO A 649 -36.44 -1.50 21.31
CA PRO A 649 -34.99 -1.68 21.24
C PRO A 649 -34.60 -2.56 20.06
N VAL A 650 -33.55 -2.13 19.33
CA VAL A 650 -33.01 -2.84 18.17
C VAL A 650 -32.52 -4.23 18.57
N PHE A 651 -31.84 -4.35 19.71
CA PHE A 651 -31.39 -5.62 20.25
C PHE A 651 -32.33 -6.13 21.36
N PRO A 652 -32.45 -7.45 21.56
CA PRO A 652 -33.21 -8.00 22.69
C PRO A 652 -32.63 -7.53 24.04
N TYR A 653 -33.51 -7.36 25.03
CA TYR A 653 -33.11 -6.88 26.36
C TYR A 653 -32.11 -7.87 27.01
N CYS A 654 -30.92 -7.36 27.34
CA CYS A 654 -29.87 -8.10 28.02
C CYS A 654 -29.64 -7.44 29.38
N SER A 655 -29.80 -8.17 30.49
CA SER A 655 -29.65 -7.60 31.83
C SER A 655 -28.19 -7.15 32.06
N MET A 656 -28.01 -5.83 32.24
CA MET A 656 -26.74 -5.19 32.59
C MET A 656 -26.50 -5.23 34.11
N ASN A 657 -26.12 -6.39 34.66
CA ASN A 657 -25.67 -6.45 36.05
C ASN A 657 -24.17 -6.14 36.15
N GLY A 658 -23.85 -4.85 36.14
CA GLY A 658 -22.57 -4.26 36.55
C GLY A 658 -21.36 -4.65 35.71
N TYR A 659 -21.02 -3.87 34.66
CA TYR A 659 -19.80 -3.94 33.82
C TYR A 659 -19.39 -5.32 33.23
N HIS A 660 -20.11 -6.39 33.57
CA HIS A 660 -19.98 -7.73 33.04
C HIS A 660 -21.16 -7.94 32.11
N LEU A 661 -20.93 -7.69 30.83
CA LEU A 661 -21.82 -8.24 29.81
C LEU A 661 -21.85 -9.75 30.01
N ASN A 662 -23.03 -10.29 30.29
CA ASN A 662 -23.30 -11.66 29.91
C ASN A 662 -23.43 -11.63 28.37
N LEU A 663 -22.29 -11.66 27.66
CA LEU A 663 -22.15 -11.59 26.18
C LEU A 663 -22.88 -12.72 25.43
N SER A 664 -23.68 -13.52 26.12
CA SER A 664 -24.30 -14.75 25.64
C SER A 664 -25.54 -14.54 24.76
N SER A 665 -26.01 -13.30 24.54
CA SER A 665 -27.27 -13.04 23.81
C SER A 665 -27.15 -12.24 22.50
N ILE A 666 -26.04 -11.53 22.23
CA ILE A 666 -25.86 -10.80 20.96
C ILE A 666 -24.68 -11.42 20.18
N PRO A 667 -24.94 -12.11 19.07
CA PRO A 667 -23.88 -12.55 18.16
C PRO A 667 -23.07 -11.36 17.64
N ILE A 668 -21.74 -11.43 17.77
CA ILE A 668 -20.80 -10.44 17.24
C ILE A 668 -20.02 -11.11 16.12
N GLY A 669 -20.09 -10.53 14.92
CA GLY A 669 -19.41 -11.02 13.72
C GLY A 669 -18.42 -10.00 13.18
N TYR A 670 -17.39 -10.49 12.50
CA TYR A 670 -16.50 -9.68 11.69
C TYR A 670 -16.60 -10.06 10.21
N TYR A 671 -16.67 -9.06 9.33
CA TYR A 671 -16.56 -9.26 7.89
C TYR A 671 -15.72 -8.17 7.24
N GLY A 672 -14.82 -8.55 6.35
CA GLY A 672 -14.02 -7.61 5.57
C GLY A 672 -13.62 -8.20 4.23
N ASN A 673 -13.43 -7.33 3.24
CA ASN A 673 -12.93 -7.71 1.92
C ASN A 673 -11.59 -7.05 1.64
N SER A 674 -10.68 -7.73 0.93
CA SER A 674 -9.38 -7.23 0.52
C SER A 674 -8.55 -6.84 1.75
N GLN A 675 -8.09 -5.59 1.83
CA GLN A 675 -7.49 -5.01 3.02
C GLN A 675 -8.29 -5.27 4.31
N GLY A 676 -9.62 -5.14 4.24
CA GLY A 676 -10.50 -5.45 5.36
C GLY A 676 -10.36 -6.91 5.76
N GLY A 677 -10.32 -7.84 4.82
CA GLY A 677 -10.07 -9.25 5.12
C GLY A 677 -8.68 -9.52 5.69
N ILE A 678 -7.64 -8.83 5.19
CA ILE A 678 -6.25 -8.98 5.66
C ILE A 678 -6.12 -8.46 7.11
N LEU A 679 -6.44 -7.19 7.36
CA LEU A 679 -6.36 -6.61 8.70
C LEU A 679 -7.41 -7.22 9.66
N GLY A 680 -8.51 -7.73 9.10
CA GLY A 680 -9.55 -8.43 9.84
C GLY A 680 -9.08 -9.66 10.57
N ALA A 681 -8.18 -10.45 9.98
CA ALA A 681 -7.58 -11.60 10.68
C ALA A 681 -6.84 -11.14 11.95
N ALA A 682 -6.09 -10.04 11.85
CA ALA A 682 -5.39 -9.45 12.98
C ALA A 682 -6.37 -8.91 14.05
N LEU A 683 -7.47 -8.26 13.66
CA LEU A 683 -8.49 -7.78 14.59
C LEU A 683 -9.18 -8.92 15.33
N VAL A 684 -9.58 -9.98 14.62
CA VAL A 684 -10.24 -11.16 15.22
C VAL A 684 -9.29 -11.88 16.19
N GLY A 685 -7.99 -11.93 15.89
CA GLY A 685 -6.97 -12.44 16.81
C GLY A 685 -6.68 -11.50 17.99
N PHE A 686 -6.74 -10.19 17.77
CA PHE A 686 -6.45 -9.17 18.79
C PHE A 686 -7.57 -9.08 19.83
N SER A 687 -8.83 -9.04 19.39
CA SER A 687 -9.98 -8.81 20.26
C SER A 687 -10.59 -10.12 20.76
N PRO A 688 -10.83 -10.27 22.08
CA PRO A 688 -11.49 -11.45 22.61
C PRO A 688 -12.98 -11.54 22.24
N MET A 689 -13.57 -10.46 21.71
CA MET A 689 -15.01 -10.35 21.46
C MET A 689 -15.49 -11.09 20.21
N TYR A 690 -14.58 -11.33 19.26
CA TYR A 690 -14.91 -12.05 18.04
C TYR A 690 -14.71 -13.54 18.27
N SER A 691 -15.76 -14.33 18.08
CA SER A 691 -15.65 -15.79 17.98
C SER A 691 -15.47 -16.27 16.55
N SER A 692 -15.96 -15.50 15.57
CA SER A 692 -15.89 -15.82 14.16
C SER A 692 -15.64 -14.60 13.27
N GLY A 693 -15.06 -14.83 12.08
CA GLY A 693 -14.83 -13.81 11.08
C GLY A 693 -14.81 -14.35 9.66
N VAL A 694 -15.30 -13.55 8.71
CA VAL A 694 -15.25 -13.84 7.27
C VAL A 694 -14.25 -12.90 6.61
N LEU A 695 -13.27 -13.49 5.94
CA LEU A 695 -12.16 -12.81 5.29
C LEU A 695 -12.29 -12.99 3.77
N GLY A 696 -12.92 -12.01 3.11
CA GLY A 696 -13.11 -12.04 1.67
C GLY A 696 -11.91 -11.50 0.91
N VAL A 697 -11.48 -12.20 -0.15
CA VAL A 697 -10.29 -11.89 -0.98
C VAL A 697 -9.10 -11.46 -0.11
N ALA A 698 -8.82 -12.23 0.94
CA ALA A 698 -7.75 -11.97 1.90
C ALA A 698 -6.54 -12.88 1.65
N GLY A 699 -5.37 -12.52 2.20
CA GLY A 699 -4.18 -13.35 2.13
C GLY A 699 -3.08 -12.89 3.07
N ALA A 700 -2.01 -13.67 3.12
CA ALA A 700 -0.80 -13.38 3.90
C ALA A 700 0.44 -14.01 3.22
N PRO A 701 1.66 -13.57 3.53
CA PRO A 701 2.00 -12.33 4.23
C PRO A 701 1.94 -11.10 3.30
N TYR A 702 1.98 -9.88 3.85
CA TYR A 702 2.00 -8.66 3.02
C TYR A 702 3.16 -8.63 2.03
N SER A 703 4.35 -9.11 2.42
CA SER A 703 5.50 -9.16 1.51
C SER A 703 5.26 -10.02 0.25
N LEU A 704 4.46 -11.09 0.35
CA LEU A 704 4.00 -11.88 -0.80
C LEU A 704 2.95 -11.10 -1.59
N LEU A 705 1.92 -10.57 -0.92
CA LEU A 705 0.84 -9.84 -1.59
C LEU A 705 1.38 -8.65 -2.39
N LEU A 706 2.23 -7.82 -1.79
CA LEU A 706 2.84 -6.65 -2.42
C LEU A 706 3.72 -7.02 -3.62
N SER A 707 4.28 -8.22 -3.65
CA SER A 707 5.16 -8.64 -4.75
C SER A 707 4.42 -9.00 -6.04
N GLN A 708 3.15 -9.40 -5.93
CA GLN A 708 2.32 -9.87 -7.05
C GLN A 708 1.11 -8.96 -7.34
N SER A 709 0.73 -8.11 -6.39
CA SER A 709 -0.47 -7.27 -6.51
C SER A 709 -0.28 -6.15 -7.53
N ILE A 710 -1.29 -5.95 -8.38
CA ILE A 710 -1.38 -4.78 -9.26
C ILE A 710 -1.56 -3.47 -8.47
N ASP A 711 -2.20 -3.54 -7.30
CA ASP A 711 -2.43 -2.37 -6.43
C ASP A 711 -1.15 -1.94 -5.72
N ALA A 712 -0.15 -2.83 -5.63
CA ALA A 712 1.16 -2.49 -5.07
C ALA A 712 2.00 -1.60 -6.00
N ILE A 713 1.70 -1.57 -7.32
CA ILE A 713 2.53 -0.88 -8.33
C ILE A 713 2.81 0.60 -7.96
N PRO A 714 1.82 1.44 -7.57
CA PRO A 714 2.09 2.83 -7.20
C PRO A 714 3.01 2.96 -5.98
N TYR A 715 2.85 2.09 -4.97
CA TYR A 715 3.66 2.09 -3.75
C TYR A 715 5.10 1.66 -4.04
N ILE A 716 5.27 0.65 -4.90
CA ILE A 716 6.56 0.20 -5.40
C ILE A 716 7.26 1.32 -6.17
N ARG A 717 6.53 2.03 -7.05
CA ARG A 717 7.08 3.18 -7.78
C ARG A 717 7.52 4.30 -6.84
N ALA A 718 6.78 4.54 -5.76
CA ALA A 718 7.19 5.48 -4.72
C ALA A 718 8.47 5.02 -4.02
N LEU A 719 8.54 3.74 -3.63
CA LEU A 719 9.72 3.15 -2.99
C LEU A 719 10.97 3.19 -3.90
N GLN A 720 10.80 3.01 -5.21
CA GLN A 720 11.88 3.08 -6.22
C GLN A 720 12.54 4.46 -6.34
N VAL A 721 11.94 5.51 -5.75
CA VAL A 721 12.58 6.82 -5.62
C VAL A 721 13.82 6.69 -4.73
N GLU A 722 13.72 5.98 -3.61
CA GLU A 722 14.82 5.81 -2.66
C GLU A 722 15.56 4.49 -2.82
N LEU A 723 14.95 3.43 -3.37
CA LEU A 723 15.59 2.12 -3.50
C LEU A 723 15.89 1.73 -4.96
N TYR A 724 16.93 0.92 -5.14
CA TYR A 724 17.14 0.24 -6.43
C TYR A 724 16.21 -0.96 -6.51
N LEU A 725 15.83 -1.33 -7.75
CA LEU A 725 14.88 -2.42 -7.96
C LEU A 725 15.38 -3.75 -7.37
N ARG A 726 16.68 -4.03 -7.51
CA ARG A 726 17.35 -5.18 -6.88
C ARG A 726 17.28 -5.23 -5.35
N ASP A 727 17.09 -4.09 -4.68
CA ASP A 727 17.07 -4.01 -3.21
C ASP A 727 15.64 -4.15 -2.66
N VAL A 728 14.62 -4.06 -3.52
CA VAL A 728 13.20 -4.15 -3.10
C VAL A 728 12.86 -5.52 -2.48
N PRO A 729 13.28 -6.68 -3.03
CA PRO A 729 13.02 -7.97 -2.39
C PRO A 729 13.59 -8.06 -0.98
N LEU A 730 14.82 -7.59 -0.78
CA LEU A 730 15.46 -7.53 0.54
C LEU A 730 14.70 -6.58 1.47
N TYR A 731 14.32 -5.39 0.99
CA TYR A 731 13.53 -4.45 1.78
C TYR A 731 12.21 -5.07 2.24
N LEU A 732 11.45 -5.72 1.35
CA LEU A 732 10.20 -6.41 1.68
C LEU A 732 10.42 -7.50 2.73
N SER A 733 11.52 -8.24 2.65
CA SER A 733 11.84 -9.23 3.66
C SER A 733 12.22 -8.65 5.02
N LEU A 734 12.90 -7.50 5.03
CA LEU A 734 13.25 -6.78 6.26
C LEU A 734 12.00 -6.24 6.94
N ILE A 735 11.11 -5.59 6.18
CA ILE A 735 9.90 -4.99 6.76
C ILE A 735 8.83 -6.02 7.12
N GLN A 736 8.89 -7.24 6.59
CA GLN A 736 7.98 -8.31 7.02
C GLN A 736 8.07 -8.57 8.53
N GLN A 737 9.26 -8.38 9.12
CA GLN A 737 9.46 -8.49 10.56
C GLN A 737 8.56 -7.53 11.35
N LEU A 738 8.40 -6.31 10.83
CA LEU A 738 7.59 -5.24 11.40
C LEU A 738 6.11 -5.42 11.12
N TRP A 739 5.78 -6.01 9.95
CA TRP A 739 4.42 -6.26 9.52
C TRP A 739 3.65 -7.23 10.41
N ASP A 740 4.32 -8.23 10.99
CA ASP A 740 3.67 -9.33 11.70
C ASP A 740 2.71 -8.87 12.82
N ILE A 741 2.96 -7.72 13.47
CA ILE A 741 2.06 -7.21 14.53
C ILE A 741 0.73 -6.68 14.00
N GLY A 742 0.68 -6.28 12.73
CA GLY A 742 -0.47 -5.59 12.11
C GLY A 742 -1.23 -6.42 11.08
N GLU A 743 -0.76 -7.61 10.72
CA GLU A 743 -1.32 -8.43 9.63
C GLU A 743 -1.41 -9.91 10.02
N PRO A 744 -2.15 -10.75 9.27
CA PRO A 744 -2.49 -12.11 9.69
C PRO A 744 -1.30 -12.94 10.19
N THR A 745 -0.12 -12.79 9.58
CA THR A 745 1.10 -13.60 9.85
C THR A 745 1.43 -13.71 11.35
N GLY A 746 1.36 -12.62 12.12
CA GLY A 746 1.67 -12.67 13.55
C GLY A 746 0.53 -13.17 14.43
N TRP A 747 -0.68 -13.28 13.89
CA TRP A 747 -1.89 -13.62 14.63
C TRP A 747 -2.37 -15.06 14.41
N LEU A 748 -1.76 -15.81 13.50
CA LEU A 748 -2.17 -17.18 13.15
C LEU A 748 -2.21 -18.13 14.36
N SER A 749 -1.17 -18.13 15.20
CA SER A 749 -1.15 -18.98 16.40
C SER A 749 -2.23 -18.55 17.40
N THR A 750 -2.47 -17.26 17.57
CA THR A 750 -3.56 -16.76 18.44
C THR A 750 -4.94 -17.14 17.93
N LEU A 751 -5.19 -17.06 16.62
CA LEU A 751 -6.47 -17.44 16.02
C LEU A 751 -6.77 -18.93 16.25
N ILE A 752 -5.77 -19.80 16.14
CA ILE A 752 -5.90 -21.23 16.40
C ILE A 752 -6.06 -21.50 17.91
N ASP A 753 -5.17 -20.96 18.74
CA ASP A 753 -5.16 -21.23 20.18
C ASP A 753 -6.43 -20.73 20.90
N ASP A 754 -6.96 -19.58 20.45
CA ASP A 754 -8.23 -19.03 20.96
C ASP A 754 -9.46 -19.71 20.34
N GLY A 755 -9.28 -20.70 19.45
CA GLY A 755 -10.34 -21.47 18.82
C GLY A 755 -11.26 -20.63 17.92
N LYS A 756 -10.74 -19.57 17.29
CA LYS A 756 -11.53 -18.66 16.45
C LYS A 756 -11.98 -19.36 15.17
N TYR A 757 -13.19 -19.05 14.73
CA TYR A 757 -13.74 -19.59 13.49
C TYR A 757 -13.52 -18.64 12.32
N ILE A 758 -12.77 -19.06 11.29
CA ILE A 758 -12.43 -18.20 10.16
C ILE A 758 -12.90 -18.80 8.84
N LEU A 759 -13.69 -18.06 8.08
CA LEU A 759 -14.02 -18.39 6.71
C LEU A 759 -13.23 -17.50 5.77
N ILE A 760 -12.37 -18.11 4.94
CA ILE A 760 -11.63 -17.43 3.89
C ILE A 760 -12.37 -17.64 2.57
N HIS A 761 -12.76 -16.55 1.92
CA HIS A 761 -13.16 -16.59 0.53
C HIS A 761 -12.01 -16.08 -0.32
N ALA A 762 -11.52 -16.90 -1.24
CA ALA A 762 -10.46 -16.54 -2.17
C ALA A 762 -10.99 -16.54 -3.61
N ALA A 763 -10.42 -15.70 -4.46
CA ALA A 763 -10.76 -15.64 -5.88
C ALA A 763 -9.57 -16.09 -6.72
N ILE A 764 -9.78 -17.11 -7.54
CA ILE A 764 -8.82 -17.60 -8.53
C ILE A 764 -8.58 -16.49 -9.56
N GLN A 765 -7.32 -16.29 -9.96
CA GLN A 765 -6.87 -15.22 -10.88
C GLN A 765 -7.07 -13.78 -10.37
N ASP A 766 -7.31 -13.59 -9.07
CA ASP A 766 -7.28 -12.27 -8.47
C ASP A 766 -5.87 -11.65 -8.58
N LYS A 767 -5.79 -10.49 -9.26
CA LYS A 767 -4.56 -9.72 -9.47
C LYS A 767 -4.31 -8.66 -8.40
N GLN A 768 -5.30 -8.40 -7.53
CA GLN A 768 -5.19 -7.45 -6.42
C GLN A 768 -4.69 -8.18 -5.17
N VAL A 769 -5.29 -9.33 -4.84
CA VAL A 769 -4.84 -10.21 -3.76
C VAL A 769 -4.56 -11.60 -4.35
N PRO A 770 -3.29 -11.97 -4.56
CA PRO A 770 -2.95 -13.23 -5.23
C PRO A 770 -3.45 -14.44 -4.44
N ILE A 771 -3.97 -15.43 -5.17
CA ILE A 771 -4.49 -16.69 -4.60
C ILE A 771 -3.44 -17.43 -3.74
N ALA A 772 -2.17 -17.34 -4.11
CA ALA A 772 -1.06 -17.88 -3.32
C ALA A 772 -1.05 -17.36 -1.87
N GLY A 773 -1.39 -16.09 -1.66
CA GLY A 773 -1.49 -15.51 -0.33
C GLY A 773 -2.68 -16.02 0.48
N ALA A 774 -3.82 -16.27 -0.18
CA ALA A 774 -4.99 -16.86 0.46
C ALA A 774 -4.72 -18.30 0.90
N GLU A 775 -4.01 -19.08 0.09
CA GLU A 775 -3.62 -20.44 0.46
C GLU A 775 -2.56 -20.50 1.56
N VAL A 776 -1.57 -19.60 1.55
CA VAL A 776 -0.59 -19.48 2.65
C VAL A 776 -1.33 -19.20 3.97
N LEU A 777 -2.28 -18.27 3.96
CA LEU A 777 -3.16 -18.00 5.10
C LEU A 777 -4.00 -19.23 5.48
N GLY A 778 -4.59 -19.91 4.50
CA GLY A 778 -5.40 -21.11 4.70
C GLY A 778 -4.63 -22.28 5.32
N ARG A 779 -3.39 -22.54 4.88
CA ARG A 779 -2.49 -23.54 5.50
C ARG A 779 -2.10 -23.11 6.91
N GLY A 780 -1.83 -21.81 7.10
CA GLY A 780 -1.50 -21.24 8.39
C GLY A 780 -2.62 -21.34 9.44
N LEU A 781 -3.88 -21.31 9.00
CA LEU A 781 -5.07 -21.50 9.83
C LEU A 781 -5.58 -22.95 9.87
N GLN A 782 -4.85 -23.89 9.26
CA GLN A 782 -5.23 -25.30 9.18
C GLN A 782 -6.66 -25.50 8.65
N THR A 783 -7.03 -24.67 7.66
CA THR A 783 -8.39 -24.68 7.10
C THR A 783 -8.71 -26.01 6.43
N GLN A 784 -9.99 -26.36 6.33
CA GLN A 784 -10.44 -27.29 5.30
C GLN A 784 -10.73 -26.53 4.01
N LEU A 785 -10.17 -27.00 2.90
CA LEU A 785 -10.50 -26.52 1.56
C LEU A 785 -11.81 -27.16 1.11
N MET A 786 -12.86 -26.34 1.03
CA MET A 786 -14.22 -26.78 0.75
C MET A 786 -14.41 -27.04 -0.75
N GLY A 787 -15.11 -28.13 -1.08
CA GLY A 787 -15.41 -28.55 -2.45
C GLY A 787 -16.75 -28.03 -2.95
N PRO A 788 -16.99 -28.05 -4.28
CA PRO A 788 -16.16 -28.70 -5.30
C PRO A 788 -14.96 -27.86 -5.71
N ARG A 789 -13.88 -28.51 -6.15
CA ARG A 789 -12.60 -27.84 -6.42
C ARG A 789 -12.31 -27.77 -7.90
N GLU A 790 -11.81 -26.62 -8.35
CA GLU A 790 -11.37 -26.44 -9.74
C GLU A 790 -10.01 -27.07 -10.02
N ARG A 791 -9.17 -27.16 -8.98
CA ARG A 791 -7.77 -27.55 -9.07
C ARG A 791 -7.31 -28.28 -7.82
N THR A 792 -6.27 -29.09 -8.00
CA THR A 792 -5.53 -29.64 -6.86
C THR A 792 -4.72 -28.53 -6.20
N VAL A 793 -4.77 -28.47 -4.88
CA VAL A 793 -4.01 -27.52 -4.07
C VAL A 793 -3.14 -28.26 -3.06
N LEU A 794 -1.84 -27.96 -3.03
CA LEU A 794 -0.92 -28.60 -2.09
C LEU A 794 -1.32 -28.29 -0.64
N GLY A 795 -1.34 -29.33 0.19
CA GLY A 795 -1.70 -29.24 1.61
C GLY A 795 -3.13 -29.65 1.95
N TRP A 796 -3.98 -29.89 0.94
CA TRP A 796 -5.35 -30.36 1.15
C TRP A 796 -5.63 -31.68 0.41
N SER A 797 -6.28 -32.63 1.08
CA SER A 797 -6.65 -33.93 0.50
C SER A 797 -7.63 -33.76 -0.66
N ASN A 798 -7.36 -34.38 -1.80
CA ASN A 798 -8.24 -34.42 -2.97
C ASN A 798 -9.46 -35.36 -2.80
N ASP A 799 -9.53 -36.14 -1.73
CA ASP A 799 -10.67 -37.03 -1.49
C ASP A 799 -11.87 -36.24 -0.96
N GLU A 800 -12.79 -35.85 -1.85
CA GLU A 800 -14.07 -35.23 -1.50
C GLU A 800 -14.92 -36.12 -0.56
N ASN A 801 -14.66 -37.43 -0.55
CA ASN A 801 -15.36 -38.43 0.26
C ASN A 801 -14.71 -38.71 1.63
N ASN A 802 -13.51 -38.20 1.88
CA ASN A 802 -12.79 -38.42 3.13
C ASN A 802 -12.98 -37.23 4.07
N ILE A 803 -14.24 -36.90 4.34
CA ILE A 803 -14.62 -35.99 5.43
C ILE A 803 -14.51 -36.76 6.73
N THR A 804 -13.29 -37.14 7.13
CA THR A 804 -13.05 -37.72 8.46
C THR A 804 -13.04 -36.61 9.51
N TRP A 805 -14.26 -36.31 9.98
CA TRP A 805 -14.77 -35.87 11.28
C TRP A 805 -14.05 -34.80 12.14
N LEU A 806 -14.91 -33.98 12.79
CA LEU A 806 -14.72 -32.83 13.69
C LEU A 806 -14.58 -31.48 12.97
N TYR A 807 -15.65 -30.68 13.02
CA TYR A 807 -15.77 -29.29 12.57
C TYR A 807 -14.42 -28.58 12.54
N PRO A 808 -13.80 -28.33 11.36
CA PRO A 808 -12.61 -27.49 11.34
C PRO A 808 -13.04 -26.10 11.81
N HIS A 809 -12.29 -25.51 12.73
CA HIS A 809 -12.57 -24.15 13.17
C HIS A 809 -12.52 -23.18 11.98
N SER A 810 -11.67 -23.42 10.98
CA SER A 810 -11.52 -22.54 9.83
C SER A 810 -11.70 -23.25 8.48
N GLN A 811 -12.19 -22.52 7.48
CA GLN A 811 -12.54 -23.01 6.14
C GLN A 811 -11.97 -22.08 5.06
N LEU A 812 -11.60 -22.65 3.92
CA LEU A 812 -11.18 -21.93 2.73
C LEU A 812 -12.09 -22.34 1.55
N VAL A 813 -12.60 -21.36 0.82
CA VAL A 813 -13.37 -21.54 -0.41
C VAL A 813 -12.69 -20.77 -1.53
N GLU A 814 -12.36 -21.45 -2.62
CA GLU A 814 -11.81 -20.84 -3.82
C GLU A 814 -12.90 -20.68 -4.88
N TRP A 815 -13.11 -19.44 -5.31
CA TRP A 815 -14.09 -19.07 -6.31
C TRP A 815 -13.42 -18.77 -7.64
N SER A 816 -14.01 -19.21 -8.74
CA SER A 816 -13.65 -18.73 -10.07
C SER A 816 -14.68 -17.74 -10.59
N VAL A 817 -14.26 -16.96 -11.57
CA VAL A 817 -15.11 -15.99 -12.24
C VAL A 817 -15.27 -16.43 -13.68
N ALA A 818 -16.52 -16.43 -14.14
CA ALA A 818 -16.83 -16.76 -15.52
C ALA A 818 -16.11 -15.79 -16.47
N GLN A 819 -15.66 -16.28 -17.62
CA GLN A 819 -14.85 -15.47 -18.55
C GLN A 819 -15.59 -14.24 -19.09
N ASP A 820 -16.93 -14.25 -19.08
CA ASP A 820 -17.81 -13.18 -19.53
C ASP A 820 -18.37 -12.29 -18.41
N ALA A 821 -17.95 -12.53 -17.15
CA ALA A 821 -18.37 -11.71 -16.03
C ALA A 821 -17.98 -10.23 -16.25
N GLY A 822 -18.90 -9.32 -15.95
CA GLY A 822 -18.71 -7.87 -16.11
C GLY A 822 -17.82 -7.20 -15.07
N PHE A 823 -17.08 -7.97 -14.25
CA PHE A 823 -16.28 -7.49 -13.12
C PHE A 823 -15.03 -8.37 -12.91
N PRO A 824 -13.95 -7.84 -12.30
CA PRO A 824 -12.73 -8.61 -12.07
C PRO A 824 -12.90 -9.68 -10.97
N PRO A 825 -12.08 -10.74 -10.93
CA PRO A 825 -12.15 -11.79 -9.91
C PRO A 825 -12.21 -11.28 -8.46
N HIS A 826 -11.49 -10.20 -8.17
CA HIS A 826 -11.48 -9.54 -6.86
C HIS A 826 -12.87 -9.12 -6.35
N GLU A 827 -13.79 -8.78 -7.26
CA GLU A 827 -15.15 -8.34 -6.90
C GLU A 827 -16.09 -9.51 -6.67
N CYS A 828 -15.75 -10.71 -7.13
CA CYS A 828 -16.64 -11.87 -7.17
C CYS A 828 -17.37 -12.10 -5.86
N ILE A 829 -16.59 -12.19 -4.77
CA ILE A 829 -17.01 -12.57 -3.42
C ILE A 829 -18.08 -11.67 -2.81
N ARG A 830 -18.25 -10.45 -3.33
CA ARG A 830 -19.24 -9.46 -2.88
C ARG A 830 -20.33 -9.14 -3.92
N ARG A 831 -20.21 -9.67 -5.13
CA ARG A 831 -21.19 -9.48 -6.22
C ARG A 831 -22.23 -10.59 -6.24
N THR A 832 -21.87 -11.79 -5.80
CA THR A 832 -22.77 -12.95 -5.81
C THR A 832 -23.51 -13.07 -4.49
N TRP A 833 -24.84 -13.08 -4.55
CA TRP A 833 -25.68 -13.15 -3.34
C TRP A 833 -25.43 -14.44 -2.53
N LYS A 834 -25.11 -15.54 -3.21
CA LYS A 834 -24.84 -16.84 -2.59
C LYS A 834 -23.61 -16.84 -1.67
N GLN A 835 -22.57 -16.10 -2.02
CA GLN A 835 -21.38 -15.93 -1.17
C GLN A 835 -21.69 -15.10 0.08
N VAL A 836 -22.56 -14.10 -0.08
CA VAL A 836 -23.09 -13.32 1.05
C VAL A 836 -23.88 -14.23 1.99
N VAL A 837 -24.75 -15.10 1.46
CA VAL A 837 -25.48 -16.10 2.25
C VAL A 837 -24.51 -17.01 3.02
N GLN A 838 -23.53 -17.61 2.33
CA GLN A 838 -22.52 -18.46 2.97
C GLN A 838 -21.78 -17.73 4.10
N SER A 839 -21.39 -16.48 3.87
CA SER A 839 -20.72 -15.64 4.88
C SER A 839 -21.60 -15.44 6.11
N MET A 840 -22.88 -15.14 5.91
CA MET A 840 -23.80 -14.87 7.01
C MET A 840 -24.16 -16.13 7.78
N GLU A 841 -24.47 -17.25 7.10
CA GLU A 841 -24.75 -18.53 7.77
C GLU A 841 -23.57 -19.00 8.64
N PHE A 842 -22.34 -18.80 8.13
CA PHE A 842 -21.13 -19.06 8.91
C PHE A 842 -21.06 -18.18 10.17
N LEU A 843 -21.29 -16.87 10.05
CA LEU A 843 -21.25 -15.96 11.19
C LEU A 843 -22.38 -16.21 12.20
N PHE A 844 -23.61 -16.50 11.75
CA PHE A 844 -24.76 -16.76 12.61
C PHE A 844 -24.63 -18.06 13.40
N SER A 845 -24.08 -19.08 12.76
CA SER A 845 -23.74 -20.31 13.43
C SER A 845 -22.46 -20.19 14.27
N GLN A 846 -21.85 -19.00 14.38
CA GLN A 846 -20.56 -18.81 15.05
C GLN A 846 -19.49 -19.79 14.55
N GLY A 847 -19.53 -20.14 13.26
CA GLY A 847 -18.65 -21.09 12.60
C GLY A 847 -19.06 -22.56 12.71
N TYR A 848 -20.11 -22.90 13.48
CA TYR A 848 -20.55 -24.29 13.65
C TYR A 848 -21.19 -24.88 12.38
N THR A 849 -21.77 -24.04 11.53
CA THR A 849 -22.46 -24.48 10.32
C THR A 849 -21.82 -23.82 9.12
N PHE A 850 -21.48 -24.64 8.14
CA PHE A 850 -21.10 -24.17 6.83
C PHE A 850 -22.16 -24.60 5.81
N VAL A 851 -22.59 -23.65 5.00
CA VAL A 851 -23.52 -23.91 3.90
C VAL A 851 -22.73 -23.82 2.61
N GLN A 852 -22.64 -24.94 1.90
CA GLN A 852 -22.08 -24.96 0.56
C GLN A 852 -23.15 -24.53 -0.44
N VAL A 853 -22.93 -23.42 -1.14
CA VAL A 853 -23.94 -22.87 -2.05
C VAL A 853 -23.61 -23.24 -3.49
N CYS A 854 -24.30 -24.27 -3.99
CA CYS A 854 -24.09 -24.89 -5.28
C CYS A 854 -25.25 -24.62 -6.24
N GLN A 855 -25.28 -23.48 -6.93
CA GLN A 855 -26.22 -23.23 -8.02
C GLN A 855 -25.63 -22.28 -9.06
N GLU A 856 -25.92 -22.53 -10.34
CA GLU A 856 -25.56 -21.66 -11.49
C GLU A 856 -26.11 -20.23 -11.29
N GLU A 857 -25.22 -19.27 -11.06
CA GLU A 857 -25.41 -17.87 -11.43
C GLU A 857 -24.23 -17.50 -12.33
N ASN A 858 -24.51 -16.98 -13.51
CA ASN A 858 -23.59 -16.93 -14.67
C ASN A 858 -22.25 -16.19 -14.49
N ASP A 859 -21.99 -15.53 -13.36
CA ASP A 859 -20.83 -14.63 -13.24
C ASP A 859 -19.72 -15.14 -12.28
N CYS A 860 -20.05 -15.95 -11.28
CA CYS A 860 -19.11 -16.51 -10.30
C CYS A 860 -19.45 -17.97 -10.02
N GLU A 861 -18.52 -18.87 -10.35
CA GLU A 861 -18.78 -20.30 -10.36
C GLU A 861 -17.88 -21.06 -9.38
N LEU A 862 -18.44 -22.15 -8.87
CA LEU A 862 -17.71 -23.28 -8.31
C LEU A 862 -17.86 -24.40 -9.33
N SER A 863 -16.83 -24.65 -10.14
CA SER A 863 -16.94 -25.39 -11.41
C SER A 863 -17.37 -26.87 -11.37
N SER A 864 -17.84 -27.41 -10.24
CA SER A 864 -18.29 -28.81 -10.17
C SER A 864 -19.25 -29.09 -9.01
N CYS A 865 -20.21 -28.20 -8.77
CA CYS A 865 -21.09 -28.26 -7.61
C CYS A 865 -22.12 -29.38 -7.77
N THR A 866 -21.92 -30.50 -7.07
CA THR A 866 -22.97 -31.51 -6.86
C THR A 866 -23.79 -31.11 -5.64
N TYR A 867 -25.12 -31.05 -5.80
CA TYR A 867 -26.05 -30.77 -4.70
C TYR A 867 -25.82 -31.78 -3.55
N VAL A 868 -25.46 -31.29 -2.37
CA VAL A 868 -25.48 -32.06 -1.12
C VAL A 868 -26.65 -31.60 -0.27
#